data_AF-A0A356EJC8-F1
#
_entry.id   AF-A0A356EJC8-F1
#
_cell.length_a   1.000
_cell.length_b   1.000
_cell.length_c   1.000
_cell.angle_alpha   90.00
_cell.angle_beta   90.00
_cell.angle_gamma   90.00
#
_symmetry.space_group_name_H-M   'P 1'
#
loop_
_entity.id
_entity.type
_entity.pdbx_description
1 polymer ?
#
loop_
_entity_poly.entity_id
_entity_poly.type
_entity_poly.pdbx_seq_one_letter_code
_entity_poly.pdbx_strand_id
1 'polypeptide(L)'
;MRLERLEDRALLAAAPIDLTAVPNPFGLSPAADFTVDQNPQLDPPIVHSPVSVATADINSSNILDLVTANYQTNTVSIMLGKGDGTFGPATEYAVGNSPVQVLLADLDANGRFEVVTANRGDDTVTILWNYHEGKFASQTTLAVGDSPESVAVADVNPSADPAKLIDNRLDLVVANTGGTTMSVLLQNTNHTFAAPVDYNVGTSPSMVVMADVNGDGIPDAFTTNRGDDTVSVLLNNGHGMFVSPVVYDVGRESESLVLGDLTGDGRLDMAVANRSSSTVSVLLGLGGGQFTPQVAYATGGWPASIAMGDMTHDGILDLVTANEAGNSVSVLRGNGDGTFGPQVAYRVGTYAAWVTLADFNRDGWLDVATANRFDDTVSIVLGNQRFATPTNYTTNVRPYDVALGDVDNDGLLDMVTAGYAANSVAVLLGAGDGSFGAPTAFATGAGTNKVRLADLDGDGNLDIATTNLEADTVSILLGDGTGAFTAVAPFAAIGDFPTDLALGDLDGDGLLDLIVVNQRDNNVTVALGNGDGTFTFLANYVTGAMPTSVSLGDFDGDGVLDMVTDSQLTDSIAVRLGNGDGTFGSLVSHAVGAAAFDTAVGDVDGDGNLDIVTANNPNRSVSVLLGNGDATFQTYRRTFTVYQPVEIELADFDGDGDLDVFALNTSNNRISLLLNDGAGGFFGDTFGLTGSHALGMDVGDLNGDGLLDVVTANRNDNNASSILANGYLDTIERYRLEHLRLDADTHWYAINTAVTGYLTLEAVYTGAATDLSITLYNETGSGAPLATSTAVSLGGGVWAHQIVYVTNAGVTYTIAVEGTNADVTLNMGNGTGAAFFGTGGDDTFDFVAGALVHTITFNGGVFLYDPNVVSDFQFFGFGGHDTVTVTGLNTAETADVYPTRGIVVGDNFTVAWIDVEEAQVDGNGGDDVGTFYDSAG
;
A
#
# COMPACT_ATOMS: atom_id res chain seq x y z
N MET A 1 0.02 14.92 -26.91
CA MET A 1 -0.88 15.60 -25.96
C MET A 1 -1.53 14.56 -25.06
N ARG A 2 -1.32 14.65 -23.74
CA ARG A 2 -2.13 13.97 -22.72
C ARG A 2 -2.64 15.08 -21.80
N LEU A 3 -3.78 15.69 -22.14
CA LEU A 3 -4.46 16.66 -21.28
C LEU A 3 -5.97 16.62 -21.54
N GLU A 4 -6.73 16.65 -20.43
CA GLU A 4 -8.18 16.83 -20.31
C GLU A 4 -9.13 15.80 -20.95
N ARG A 5 -9.70 14.94 -20.09
CA ARG A 5 -11.16 14.70 -20.04
C ARG A 5 -11.66 14.38 -18.62
N LEU A 6 -11.44 15.32 -17.70
CA LEU A 6 -12.20 15.43 -16.46
C LEU A 6 -13.41 16.34 -16.73
N GLU A 7 -14.55 15.77 -17.13
CA GLU A 7 -15.93 16.30 -16.97
C GLU A 7 -16.93 15.50 -17.83
N ASP A 8 -17.60 14.49 -17.23
CA ASP A 8 -19.03 14.19 -17.48
C ASP A 8 -19.56 13.11 -16.49
N ARG A 9 -20.04 13.52 -15.31
CA ARG A 9 -20.81 12.64 -14.40
C ARG A 9 -22.11 13.32 -13.96
N ALA A 10 -23.17 13.15 -14.77
CA ALA A 10 -24.53 13.52 -14.36
C ALA A 10 -25.61 12.58 -14.92
N LEU A 11 -26.45 12.07 -14.01
CA LEU A 11 -27.68 11.26 -14.22
C LEU A 11 -27.56 9.87 -14.87
N LEU A 12 -27.68 8.84 -14.02
CA LEU A 12 -28.84 7.93 -14.07
C LEU A 12 -29.07 7.20 -12.74
N ALA A 13 -30.27 7.33 -12.17
CA ALA A 13 -30.63 6.75 -10.88
C ALA A 13 -31.75 5.70 -10.99
N ALA A 14 -31.46 4.46 -10.60
CA ALA A 14 -32.39 3.37 -10.23
C ALA A 14 -31.54 2.09 -9.96
N ALA A 15 -31.82 1.17 -9.04
CA ALA A 15 -32.75 1.09 -7.89
C ALA A 15 -32.20 -0.04 -6.96
N PRO A 16 -32.57 -0.14 -5.67
CA PRO A 16 -31.94 -1.11 -4.76
C PRO A 16 -32.30 -2.57 -5.10
N ILE A 17 -31.28 -3.43 -5.13
CA ILE A 17 -31.42 -4.89 -5.30
C ILE A 17 -31.62 -5.55 -3.92
N ASP A 18 -32.58 -6.46 -3.84
CA ASP A 18 -32.92 -7.25 -2.64
C ASP A 18 -31.95 -8.43 -2.46
N LEU A 19 -31.17 -8.42 -1.36
CA LEU A 19 -30.12 -9.39 -1.07
C LEU A 19 -30.60 -10.65 -0.31
N THR A 20 -31.87 -11.06 -0.45
CA THR A 20 -32.40 -12.23 0.26
C THR A 20 -32.35 -13.56 -0.54
N ALA A 21 -31.18 -14.21 -0.45
CA ALA A 21 -30.91 -15.65 -0.55
C ALA A 21 -30.93 -16.40 -1.92
N VAL A 22 -29.74 -16.75 -2.43
CA VAL A 22 -29.42 -17.95 -3.24
C VAL A 22 -28.00 -18.45 -2.88
N PRO A 23 -27.66 -19.77 -2.90
CA PRO A 23 -26.37 -20.29 -2.40
C PRO A 23 -25.16 -20.16 -3.36
N ASN A 24 -23.96 -20.31 -2.80
CA ASN A 24 -22.64 -20.33 -3.45
C ASN A 24 -22.59 -21.21 -4.74
N PRO A 25 -22.24 -20.62 -5.91
CA PRO A 25 -22.05 -21.33 -7.17
C PRO A 25 -20.59 -21.41 -7.67
N PHE A 26 -19.59 -20.90 -6.93
CA PHE A 26 -18.22 -20.76 -7.44
C PHE A 26 -17.41 -22.07 -7.34
N GLY A 27 -17.54 -22.90 -8.38
CA GLY A 27 -16.61 -23.99 -8.66
C GLY A 27 -15.35 -23.49 -9.38
N LEU A 28 -14.55 -22.65 -8.71
CA LEU A 28 -13.28 -22.14 -9.24
C LEU A 28 -12.10 -23.04 -8.84
N SER A 29 -11.03 -22.97 -9.65
CA SER A 29 -9.80 -23.75 -9.49
C SER A 29 -8.91 -23.15 -8.38
N PRO A 30 -8.27 -23.96 -7.51
CA PRO A 30 -7.34 -23.44 -6.50
C PRO A 30 -5.99 -23.09 -7.14
N ALA A 31 -5.84 -21.83 -7.56
CA ALA A 31 -4.57 -21.26 -8.02
C ALA A 31 -4.61 -19.72 -7.92
N ALA A 32 -4.52 -19.19 -6.70
CA ALA A 32 -4.04 -17.84 -6.44
C ALA A 32 -2.69 -17.99 -5.72
N ASP A 33 -1.59 -17.62 -6.38
CA ASP A 33 -0.24 -17.85 -5.87
C ASP A 33 0.13 -16.78 -4.84
N PHE A 34 0.26 -17.18 -3.56
CA PHE A 34 0.80 -16.35 -2.50
C PHE A 34 2.27 -15.98 -2.80
N THR A 35 2.50 -14.74 -3.23
CA THR A 35 3.83 -14.18 -3.41
C THR A 35 4.32 -13.54 -2.12
N VAL A 36 5.63 -13.63 -1.93
CA VAL A 36 6.38 -13.02 -0.84
C VAL A 36 7.61 -12.43 -1.49
N ASP A 37 7.95 -11.19 -1.13
CA ASP A 37 9.15 -10.54 -1.61
C ASP A 37 10.40 -11.39 -1.31
N GLN A 38 11.24 -11.55 -2.33
CA GLN A 38 12.57 -12.14 -2.21
C GLN A 38 13.65 -11.19 -2.72
N ASN A 39 13.79 -9.99 -2.12
CA ASN A 39 15.01 -9.46 -1.47
C ASN A 39 15.17 -7.92 -1.62
N PRO A 40 15.71 -7.18 -0.62
CA PRO A 40 16.35 -7.63 0.61
C PRO A 40 15.58 -7.29 1.90
N GLN A 41 15.99 -7.95 2.99
CA GLN A 41 15.56 -7.63 4.35
C GLN A 41 15.56 -6.11 4.62
N LEU A 42 14.40 -5.57 4.99
CA LEU A 42 14.31 -4.37 5.84
C LEU A 42 15.33 -4.54 6.97
N ASP A 43 16.25 -3.58 7.15
CA ASP A 43 17.47 -3.73 7.98
C ASP A 43 17.15 -4.46 9.29
N PRO A 44 17.46 -5.76 9.39
CA PRO A 44 16.75 -6.63 10.32
C PRO A 44 17.17 -6.27 11.74
N PRO A 45 16.23 -5.97 12.66
CA PRO A 45 16.58 -5.35 13.91
C PRO A 45 17.50 -6.27 14.72
N ILE A 46 18.67 -5.76 15.09
CA ILE A 46 19.76 -6.53 15.67
C ILE A 46 19.44 -6.83 17.14
N VAL A 47 19.46 -8.11 17.50
CA VAL A 47 19.10 -8.65 18.82
C VAL A 47 20.00 -9.84 19.18
N HIS A 48 20.33 -10.00 20.46
CA HIS A 48 21.39 -10.93 20.86
C HIS A 48 20.92 -12.39 20.98
N SER A 49 21.00 -13.14 19.89
CA SER A 49 20.59 -14.54 19.75
C SER A 49 19.14 -14.79 20.18
N PRO A 50 18.17 -14.23 19.43
CA PRO A 50 16.75 -14.38 19.73
C PRO A 50 16.33 -15.83 19.53
N VAL A 51 15.45 -16.34 20.40
CA VAL A 51 14.93 -17.72 20.34
C VAL A 51 13.41 -17.81 20.35
N SER A 52 12.74 -16.72 20.71
CA SER A 52 11.28 -16.56 20.65
C SER A 52 10.97 -15.11 20.32
N VAL A 53 9.91 -14.88 19.56
CA VAL A 53 9.39 -13.54 19.21
C VAL A 53 7.90 -13.49 19.53
N ALA A 54 7.43 -12.34 20.00
CA ALA A 54 6.03 -12.01 20.20
C ALA A 54 5.77 -10.58 19.72
N THR A 55 4.50 -10.26 19.43
CA THR A 55 4.09 -8.91 19.02
C THR A 55 2.82 -8.47 19.72
N ALA A 56 2.76 -7.18 20.06
CA ALA A 56 1.59 -6.44 20.47
C ALA A 56 1.95 -4.94 20.44
N ASP A 57 0.96 -4.06 20.49
CA ASP A 57 1.20 -2.66 20.84
C ASP A 57 1.50 -2.55 22.35
N ILE A 58 2.79 -2.37 22.69
CA ILE A 58 3.26 -2.35 24.08
C ILE A 58 3.28 -0.94 24.66
N ASN A 59 3.30 0.06 23.78
CA ASN A 59 3.43 1.47 24.11
C ASN A 59 2.10 2.27 23.99
N SER A 60 1.03 1.64 23.49
CA SER A 60 -0.29 2.23 23.23
C SER A 60 -0.31 3.23 22.06
N SER A 61 0.46 2.97 21.00
CA SER A 61 0.52 3.76 19.76
C SER A 61 -0.40 3.25 18.63
N ASN A 62 -1.15 2.18 18.88
CA ASN A 62 -1.81 1.31 17.89
C ASN A 62 -0.86 0.61 16.90
N ILE A 63 0.46 0.86 16.94
CA ILE A 63 1.44 0.18 16.08
C ILE A 63 1.94 -1.07 16.79
N LEU A 64 2.10 -2.17 16.05
CA LEU A 64 2.62 -3.42 16.60
C LEU A 64 4.12 -3.31 16.87
N ASP A 65 4.52 -3.54 18.12
CA ASP A 65 5.92 -3.65 18.54
C ASP A 65 6.38 -5.12 18.49
N LEU A 66 7.70 -5.34 18.44
CA LEU A 66 8.29 -6.68 18.57
C LEU A 66 9.01 -6.85 19.90
N VAL A 67 8.83 -8.03 20.51
CA VAL A 67 9.60 -8.47 21.68
C VAL A 67 10.28 -9.79 21.40
N THR A 68 11.58 -9.90 21.72
CA THR A 68 12.32 -11.15 21.62
C THR A 68 12.89 -11.62 22.95
N ALA A 69 12.90 -12.93 23.18
CA ALA A 69 13.70 -13.56 24.24
C ALA A 69 15.13 -13.82 23.74
N ASN A 70 16.14 -13.28 24.43
CA ASN A 70 17.54 -13.30 24.00
C ASN A 70 18.35 -14.29 24.86
N TYR A 71 18.61 -15.48 24.31
CA TYR A 71 19.09 -16.64 25.08
C TYR A 71 20.47 -16.43 25.73
N GLN A 72 21.38 -15.69 25.06
CA GLN A 72 22.77 -15.57 25.50
C GLN A 72 23.02 -14.41 26.47
N THR A 73 22.25 -13.33 26.36
CA THR A 73 22.40 -12.10 27.16
C THR A 73 21.55 -12.10 28.42
N ASN A 74 20.61 -13.04 28.56
CA ASN A 74 19.59 -13.05 29.63
C ASN A 74 18.73 -11.78 29.61
N THR A 75 18.39 -11.31 28.40
CA THR A 75 17.55 -10.13 28.19
C THR A 75 16.29 -10.49 27.41
N VAL A 76 15.29 -9.61 27.47
CA VAL A 76 14.36 -9.42 26.35
C VAL A 76 14.74 -8.12 25.63
N SER A 77 14.57 -8.10 24.31
CA SER A 77 14.63 -6.86 23.52
C SER A 77 13.21 -6.44 23.17
N ILE A 78 12.92 -5.15 23.29
CA ILE A 78 11.69 -4.52 22.80
C ILE A 78 12.07 -3.54 21.69
N MET A 79 11.44 -3.68 20.53
CA MET A 79 11.71 -2.90 19.32
C MET A 79 10.39 -2.27 18.90
N LEU A 80 10.29 -0.94 18.97
CA LEU A 80 9.04 -0.26 18.68
C LEU A 80 8.76 -0.26 17.17
N GLY A 81 7.56 -0.60 16.75
CA GLY A 81 7.19 -0.57 15.33
C GLY A 81 7.07 0.85 14.80
N LYS A 82 7.25 1.03 13.49
CA LYS A 82 6.93 2.29 12.80
C LYS A 82 5.65 2.23 11.95
N GLY A 83 5.08 1.04 11.75
CA GLY A 83 3.88 0.81 10.94
C GLY A 83 4.14 0.60 9.45
N ASP A 84 5.41 0.55 9.03
CA ASP A 84 5.89 0.34 7.66
C ASP A 84 6.59 -1.03 7.50
N GLY A 85 6.30 -1.99 8.40
CA GLY A 85 7.06 -3.25 8.53
C GLY A 85 8.46 -3.10 9.15
N THR A 86 8.92 -1.88 9.46
CA THR A 86 10.23 -1.62 10.08
C THR A 86 10.12 -1.27 11.57
N PHE A 87 11.25 -1.40 12.27
CA PHE A 87 11.32 -1.25 13.72
C PHE A 87 12.43 -0.29 14.16
N GLY A 88 12.24 0.33 15.32
CA GLY A 88 13.24 1.11 16.03
C GLY A 88 14.32 0.26 16.70
N PRO A 89 15.35 0.89 17.28
CA PRO A 89 16.44 0.18 17.94
C PRO A 89 15.96 -0.60 19.18
N ALA A 90 16.51 -1.80 19.35
CA ALA A 90 16.18 -2.68 20.48
C ALA A 90 16.54 -2.05 21.84
N THR A 91 15.56 -1.99 22.74
CA THR A 91 15.74 -1.66 24.16
C THR A 91 15.76 -2.94 24.98
N GLU A 92 16.87 -3.20 25.69
CA GLU A 92 17.05 -4.44 26.46
C GLU A 92 16.61 -4.34 27.92
N TYR A 93 15.89 -5.35 28.40
CA TYR A 93 15.52 -5.54 29.80
C TYR A 93 16.04 -6.88 30.32
N ALA A 94 16.73 -6.88 31.46
CA ALA A 94 17.28 -8.10 32.05
C ALA A 94 16.17 -8.97 32.67
N VAL A 95 16.20 -10.27 32.36
CA VAL A 95 15.28 -11.30 32.88
C VAL A 95 16.08 -12.43 33.55
N GLY A 96 15.48 -13.61 33.74
CA GLY A 96 16.19 -14.78 34.28
C GLY A 96 17.19 -15.36 33.28
N ASN A 97 17.96 -16.36 33.71
CA ASN A 97 19.01 -16.95 32.91
C ASN A 97 18.45 -17.78 31.75
N SER A 98 18.98 -17.55 30.54
CA SER A 98 18.63 -18.28 29.32
C SER A 98 17.12 -18.31 29.04
N PRO A 99 16.51 -17.13 28.79
CA PRO A 99 15.10 -17.04 28.41
C PRO A 99 14.89 -17.75 27.07
N VAL A 100 13.82 -18.54 26.97
CA VAL A 100 13.53 -19.40 25.80
C VAL A 100 12.20 -19.13 25.13
N GLN A 101 11.20 -18.70 25.90
CA GLN A 101 9.95 -18.15 25.35
C GLN A 101 9.71 -16.75 25.91
N VAL A 102 9.14 -15.87 25.08
CA VAL A 102 8.47 -14.64 25.51
C VAL A 102 6.98 -14.69 25.15
N LEU A 103 6.14 -14.17 26.02
CA LEU A 103 4.69 -14.05 25.86
C LEU A 103 4.26 -12.66 26.36
N LEU A 104 3.20 -12.11 25.76
CA LEU A 104 2.60 -10.83 26.12
C LEU A 104 1.20 -11.05 26.68
N ALA A 105 0.88 -10.51 27.85
CA ALA A 105 -0.43 -10.63 28.50
C ALA A 105 -0.69 -9.48 29.47
N ASP A 106 -1.93 -8.99 29.56
CA ASP A 106 -2.36 -8.01 30.57
C ASP A 106 -2.71 -8.74 31.87
N LEU A 107 -1.73 -8.89 32.78
CA LEU A 107 -1.85 -9.76 33.96
C LEU A 107 -2.53 -9.08 35.15
N ASP A 108 -2.61 -7.76 35.19
CA ASP A 108 -3.33 -7.02 36.24
C ASP A 108 -4.62 -6.33 35.74
N ALA A 109 -5.00 -6.57 34.47
CA ALA A 109 -6.17 -6.01 33.80
C ALA A 109 -6.14 -4.46 33.71
N ASN A 110 -4.95 -3.91 33.44
CA ASN A 110 -4.70 -2.47 33.35
C ASN A 110 -4.81 -1.90 31.92
N GLY A 111 -5.00 -2.75 30.90
CA GLY A 111 -5.06 -2.40 29.49
C GLY A 111 -3.72 -2.34 28.76
N ARG A 112 -2.61 -2.76 29.39
CA ARG A 112 -1.26 -2.84 28.78
C ARG A 112 -0.69 -4.24 28.95
N PHE A 113 0.10 -4.67 27.99
CA PHE A 113 0.73 -5.98 28.04
C PHE A 113 1.99 -5.98 28.92
N GLU A 114 2.03 -6.91 29.87
CA GLU A 114 3.25 -7.36 30.53
C GLU A 114 4.05 -8.32 29.66
N VAL A 115 5.37 -8.35 29.87
CA VAL A 115 6.27 -9.31 29.22
C VAL A 115 6.55 -10.46 30.18
N VAL A 116 6.17 -11.68 29.79
CA VAL A 116 6.39 -12.91 30.56
C VAL A 116 7.43 -13.78 29.86
N THR A 117 8.44 -14.27 30.59
CA THR A 117 9.49 -15.14 30.04
C THR A 117 9.67 -16.43 30.81
N ALA A 118 9.81 -17.54 30.09
CA ALA A 118 10.30 -18.81 30.65
C ALA A 118 11.84 -18.80 30.63
N ASN A 119 12.46 -18.92 31.80
CA ASN A 119 13.91 -18.82 32.00
C ASN A 119 14.51 -20.20 32.32
N ARG A 120 15.07 -20.84 31.29
CA ARG A 120 15.51 -22.23 31.34
C ARG A 120 16.71 -22.46 32.26
N GLY A 121 17.55 -21.44 32.45
CA GLY A 121 18.85 -21.54 33.12
C GLY A 121 18.83 -21.38 34.63
N ASP A 122 17.71 -20.98 35.22
CA ASP A 122 17.55 -20.84 36.68
C ASP A 122 16.21 -21.36 37.24
N ASP A 123 15.45 -22.10 36.43
CA ASP A 123 14.18 -22.74 36.80
C ASP A 123 13.10 -21.73 37.23
N THR A 124 12.99 -20.61 36.49
CA THR A 124 12.05 -19.52 36.80
C THR A 124 11.18 -19.06 35.62
N VAL A 125 10.08 -18.40 35.95
CA VAL A 125 9.37 -17.47 35.06
C VAL A 125 9.58 -16.04 35.56
N THR A 126 9.89 -15.11 34.67
CA THR A 126 9.95 -13.66 34.98
C THR A 126 8.78 -12.94 34.35
N ILE A 127 8.17 -12.02 35.09
CA ILE A 127 7.18 -11.04 34.61
C ILE A 127 7.82 -9.66 34.72
N LEU A 128 7.87 -8.91 33.63
CA LEU A 128 8.20 -7.48 33.61
C LEU A 128 6.88 -6.68 33.57
N TRP A 129 6.63 -5.88 34.60
CA TRP A 129 5.39 -5.12 34.77
C TRP A 129 5.37 -3.82 33.96
N ASN A 130 4.38 -3.63 33.07
CA ASN A 130 4.27 -2.48 32.18
C ASN A 130 3.45 -1.36 32.84
N TYR A 131 4.14 -0.45 33.52
CA TYR A 131 3.48 0.57 34.34
C TYR A 131 3.12 1.85 33.57
N HIS A 132 3.69 2.06 32.36
CA HIS A 132 3.44 3.24 31.52
C HIS A 132 4.07 3.07 30.12
N GLU A 133 3.26 2.93 29.06
CA GLU A 133 3.70 3.08 27.65
C GLU A 133 5.05 2.39 27.33
N GLY A 134 5.13 1.07 27.51
CA GLY A 134 6.34 0.29 27.22
C GLY A 134 7.51 0.51 28.18
N LYS A 135 7.28 1.11 29.35
CA LYS A 135 8.30 1.24 30.41
C LYS A 135 8.08 0.19 31.50
N PHE A 136 9.15 -0.50 31.86
CA PHE A 136 9.16 -1.59 32.82
C PHE A 136 10.02 -1.22 34.05
N ALA A 137 9.40 -1.04 35.22
CA ALA A 137 10.09 -0.59 36.45
C ALA A 137 10.21 -1.65 37.54
N SER A 138 9.49 -2.76 37.43
CA SER A 138 9.52 -3.86 38.41
C SER A 138 9.42 -5.21 37.71
N GLN A 139 10.22 -6.16 38.19
CA GLN A 139 10.13 -7.55 37.76
C GLN A 139 9.64 -8.45 38.91
N THR A 140 8.91 -9.50 38.58
CA THR A 140 8.54 -10.58 39.51
C THR A 140 9.10 -11.89 38.96
N THR A 141 9.87 -12.61 39.78
CA THR A 141 10.46 -13.90 39.41
C THR A 141 9.82 -15.00 40.25
N LEU A 142 9.29 -16.01 39.58
CA LEU A 142 8.55 -17.13 40.15
C LEU A 142 9.34 -18.41 39.92
N ALA A 143 9.61 -19.18 40.96
CA ALA A 143 10.22 -20.50 40.82
C ALA A 143 9.19 -21.52 40.30
N VAL A 144 9.58 -22.32 39.32
CA VAL A 144 8.76 -23.34 38.65
C VAL A 144 9.49 -24.69 38.64
N GLY A 145 9.10 -25.63 37.77
CA GLY A 145 9.80 -26.91 37.65
C GLY A 145 11.11 -26.82 36.84
N ASP A 146 11.87 -27.92 36.83
CA ASP A 146 13.20 -28.00 36.22
C ASP A 146 13.17 -27.63 34.72
N SER A 147 13.98 -26.62 34.33
CA SER A 147 14.14 -26.10 32.97
C SER A 147 12.80 -25.78 32.28
N PRO A 148 12.11 -24.68 32.64
CA PRO A 148 10.91 -24.26 31.95
C PRO A 148 11.24 -23.84 30.52
N GLU A 149 10.52 -24.42 29.55
CA GLU A 149 10.72 -24.17 28.12
C GLU A 149 9.59 -23.31 27.55
N SER A 150 8.38 -23.40 28.12
CA SER A 150 7.21 -22.65 27.65
C SER A 150 6.29 -22.23 28.80
N VAL A 151 5.64 -21.08 28.64
CA VAL A 151 4.61 -20.52 29.52
C VAL A 151 3.41 -20.09 28.68
N ALA A 152 2.22 -20.43 29.17
CA ALA A 152 0.92 -19.98 28.66
C ALA A 152 0.15 -19.28 29.78
N VAL A 153 -0.84 -18.46 29.40
CA VAL A 153 -1.61 -17.60 30.30
C VAL A 153 -3.10 -17.80 30.02
N ALA A 154 -3.88 -18.10 31.06
CA ALA A 154 -5.34 -18.31 30.99
C ALA A 154 -5.98 -18.21 32.39
N ASP A 155 -7.26 -17.86 32.50
CA ASP A 155 -8.05 -18.13 33.71
C ASP A 155 -8.34 -19.65 33.73
N VAL A 156 -7.70 -20.40 34.64
CA VAL A 156 -7.91 -21.86 34.75
C VAL A 156 -8.81 -22.24 35.93
N ASN A 157 -9.34 -21.27 36.68
CA ASN A 157 -10.16 -21.49 37.86
C ASN A 157 -11.44 -20.61 37.95
N PRO A 158 -12.19 -20.45 36.84
CA PRO A 158 -13.24 -19.45 36.74
C PRO A 158 -14.29 -19.57 37.85
N SER A 159 -14.79 -18.41 38.29
CA SER A 159 -15.65 -18.26 39.46
C SER A 159 -16.87 -19.20 39.45
N ALA A 160 -17.08 -19.91 40.56
CA ALA A 160 -18.20 -20.84 40.76
C ALA A 160 -19.60 -20.18 40.88
N ASP A 161 -19.71 -18.86 40.69
CA ASP A 161 -20.98 -18.13 40.57
C ASP A 161 -21.26 -17.85 39.07
N PRO A 162 -22.24 -18.52 38.44
CA PRO A 162 -22.54 -18.30 37.02
C PRO A 162 -23.12 -16.92 36.70
N ALA A 163 -23.43 -16.07 37.69
CA ALA A 163 -23.73 -14.65 37.50
C ALA A 163 -22.45 -13.76 37.52
N LYS A 164 -21.30 -14.35 37.84
CA LYS A 164 -19.95 -13.78 37.72
C LYS A 164 -19.09 -14.74 36.91
N LEU A 165 -19.28 -14.71 35.60
CA LEU A 165 -18.61 -15.59 34.63
C LEU A 165 -17.08 -15.47 34.62
N ILE A 166 -16.51 -14.52 35.34
CA ILE A 166 -15.08 -14.27 35.39
C ILE A 166 -14.75 -13.67 36.75
N ASP A 167 -13.64 -14.11 37.35
CA ASP A 167 -12.92 -13.27 38.31
C ASP A 167 -11.77 -12.49 37.65
N ASN A 168 -11.60 -12.69 36.33
CA ASN A 168 -10.76 -11.96 35.39
C ASN A 168 -9.25 -12.01 35.72
N ARG A 169 -8.82 -12.98 36.53
CA ARG A 169 -7.39 -13.16 36.84
C ARG A 169 -6.77 -14.22 35.95
N LEU A 170 -5.68 -13.83 35.30
CA LEU A 170 -4.92 -14.70 34.43
C LEU A 170 -3.88 -15.49 35.26
N ASP A 171 -4.00 -16.81 35.23
CA ASP A 171 -3.07 -17.75 35.85
C ASP A 171 -1.92 -18.09 34.88
N LEU A 172 -0.81 -18.63 35.39
CA LEU A 172 0.29 -19.14 34.56
C LEU A 172 0.27 -20.67 34.50
N VAL A 173 0.50 -21.20 33.30
CA VAL A 173 0.71 -22.63 33.05
C VAL A 173 2.06 -22.81 32.36
N VAL A 174 2.92 -23.71 32.84
CA VAL A 174 4.33 -23.79 32.46
C VAL A 174 4.74 -25.22 32.13
N ALA A 175 5.39 -25.43 30.97
CA ALA A 175 5.98 -26.72 30.57
C ALA A 175 7.44 -26.80 31.03
N ASN A 176 7.78 -27.82 31.85
CA ASN A 176 9.11 -27.99 32.42
C ASN A 176 9.89 -29.11 31.70
N THR A 177 10.70 -28.75 30.70
CA THR A 177 11.35 -29.72 29.80
C THR A 177 12.45 -30.56 30.47
N GLY A 178 12.96 -30.12 31.63
CA GLY A 178 13.89 -30.88 32.45
C GLY A 178 13.27 -32.11 33.11
N GLY A 179 11.94 -32.23 33.12
CA GLY A 179 11.21 -33.29 33.80
C GLY A 179 10.07 -33.89 32.97
N THR A 180 8.95 -34.13 33.66
CA THR A 180 7.72 -34.76 33.11
C THR A 180 6.46 -34.02 33.57
N THR A 181 6.58 -32.73 33.86
CA THR A 181 5.55 -31.95 34.56
C THR A 181 5.18 -30.66 33.85
N MET A 182 3.91 -30.34 33.94
CA MET A 182 3.35 -29.01 33.67
C MET A 182 2.99 -28.38 35.03
N SER A 183 3.50 -27.19 35.33
CA SER A 183 3.20 -26.46 36.56
C SER A 183 2.09 -25.44 36.35
N VAL A 184 1.17 -25.31 37.30
CA VAL A 184 0.09 -24.31 37.30
C VAL A 184 0.26 -23.38 38.50
N LEU A 185 0.29 -22.07 38.26
CA LEU A 185 0.45 -21.03 39.28
C LEU A 185 -0.78 -20.12 39.27
N LEU A 186 -1.65 -20.27 40.26
CA LEU A 186 -2.89 -19.49 40.35
C LEU A 186 -2.62 -18.06 40.82
N GLN A 187 -3.23 -17.07 40.19
CA GLN A 187 -3.10 -15.66 40.55
C GLN A 187 -4.05 -15.30 41.71
N ASN A 188 -3.48 -14.73 42.77
CA ASN A 188 -4.22 -14.22 43.92
C ASN A 188 -4.82 -12.84 43.62
N THR A 189 -5.80 -12.41 44.42
CA THR A 189 -6.52 -11.12 44.30
C THR A 189 -5.67 -9.86 44.50
N ASN A 190 -4.36 -9.98 44.60
CA ASN A 190 -3.38 -8.90 44.72
C ASN A 190 -2.30 -8.99 43.62
N HIS A 191 -2.57 -9.72 42.54
CA HIS A 191 -1.68 -9.96 41.39
C HIS A 191 -0.35 -10.65 41.76
N THR A 192 -0.29 -11.33 42.90
CA THR A 192 0.80 -12.25 43.26
C THR A 192 0.39 -13.68 42.97
N PHE A 193 1.34 -14.56 42.66
CA PHE A 193 1.04 -15.95 42.29
C PHE A 193 1.18 -16.91 43.48
N ALA A 194 0.33 -17.94 43.50
CA ALA A 194 0.44 -19.06 44.42
C ALA A 194 1.67 -19.94 44.08
N ALA A 195 2.02 -20.86 45.00
CA ALA A 195 3.05 -21.85 44.71
C ALA A 195 2.60 -22.79 43.58
N PRO A 196 3.51 -23.25 42.70
CA PRO A 196 3.17 -24.12 41.57
C PRO A 196 2.55 -25.45 42.03
N VAL A 197 1.56 -25.91 41.25
CA VAL A 197 0.97 -27.24 41.35
C VAL A 197 1.33 -28.02 40.09
N ASP A 198 2.06 -29.14 40.26
CA ASP A 198 2.55 -29.94 39.14
C ASP A 198 1.58 -31.04 38.72
N TYR A 199 1.33 -31.12 37.41
CA TYR A 199 0.57 -32.16 36.73
C TYR A 199 1.53 -32.99 35.89
N ASN A 200 1.44 -34.32 35.97
CA ASN A 200 2.26 -35.21 35.16
C ASN A 200 1.76 -35.22 33.70
N VAL A 201 2.68 -34.96 32.78
CA VAL A 201 2.49 -35.05 31.32
C VAL A 201 3.49 -36.07 30.76
N GLY A 202 3.83 -36.02 29.47
CA GLY A 202 4.91 -36.83 28.90
C GLY A 202 6.30 -36.35 29.29
N THR A 203 7.33 -36.99 28.75
CA THR A 203 8.74 -36.66 29.03
C THR A 203 9.23 -35.47 28.19
N SER A 204 10.00 -34.59 28.84
CA SER A 204 10.50 -33.32 28.28
C SER A 204 9.43 -32.52 27.53
N PRO A 205 8.38 -32.03 28.24
CA PRO A 205 7.39 -31.16 27.64
C PRO A 205 8.04 -29.86 27.14
N SER A 206 7.78 -29.48 25.89
CA SER A 206 8.46 -28.37 25.19
C SER A 206 7.59 -27.12 25.04
N MET A 207 6.31 -27.28 24.73
CA MET A 207 5.33 -26.20 24.62
C MET A 207 4.11 -26.52 25.48
N VAL A 208 3.47 -25.48 26.02
CA VAL A 208 2.11 -25.54 26.57
C VAL A 208 1.19 -24.52 25.88
N VAL A 209 -0.05 -24.92 25.59
CA VAL A 209 -1.10 -24.07 25.00
C VAL A 209 -2.40 -24.30 25.77
N MET A 210 -3.22 -23.25 25.90
CA MET A 210 -4.49 -23.25 26.61
C MET A 210 -5.64 -22.93 25.65
N ALA A 211 -6.68 -23.77 25.60
CA ALA A 211 -7.89 -23.51 24.81
C ALA A 211 -9.08 -24.36 25.30
N ASP A 212 -10.31 -23.85 25.15
CA ASP A 212 -11.52 -24.66 25.37
C ASP A 212 -11.78 -25.57 24.16
N VAL A 213 -11.36 -26.83 24.25
CA VAL A 213 -11.55 -27.84 23.18
C VAL A 213 -12.87 -28.62 23.33
N ASN A 214 -13.59 -28.41 24.44
CA ASN A 214 -14.76 -29.20 24.79
C ASN A 214 -16.08 -28.41 24.71
N GLY A 215 -16.00 -27.08 24.70
CA GLY A 215 -17.10 -26.13 24.55
C GLY A 215 -17.80 -25.76 25.87
N ASP A 216 -17.14 -25.92 27.02
CA ASP A 216 -17.71 -25.60 28.34
C ASP A 216 -17.35 -24.20 28.88
N GLY A 217 -16.54 -23.44 28.13
CA GLY A 217 -16.05 -22.10 28.47
C GLY A 217 -14.83 -22.10 29.38
N ILE A 218 -14.16 -23.24 29.58
CA ILE A 218 -13.03 -23.39 30.50
C ILE A 218 -11.79 -23.82 29.72
N PRO A 219 -10.66 -23.08 29.80
CA PRO A 219 -9.44 -23.46 29.08
C PRO A 219 -8.86 -24.81 29.56
N ASP A 220 -8.75 -25.73 28.61
CA ASP A 220 -8.06 -27.02 28.72
C ASP A 220 -6.57 -26.87 28.32
N ALA A 221 -5.70 -27.75 28.83
CA ALA A 221 -4.25 -27.64 28.63
C ALA A 221 -3.70 -28.69 27.65
N PHE A 222 -2.78 -28.26 26.79
CA PHE A 222 -2.12 -29.06 25.77
C PHE A 222 -0.61 -28.98 25.93
N THR A 223 0.11 -30.12 25.95
CA THR A 223 1.59 -30.11 25.97
C THR A 223 2.21 -31.00 24.90
N THR A 224 3.11 -30.48 24.08
CA THR A 224 4.03 -31.31 23.27
C THR A 224 5.04 -31.96 24.20
N ASN A 225 5.26 -33.26 24.05
CA ASN A 225 6.18 -34.05 24.88
C ASN A 225 7.34 -34.54 24.00
N ARG A 226 8.37 -33.69 23.84
CA ARG A 226 9.50 -33.93 22.92
C ARG A 226 10.20 -35.28 23.13
N GLY A 227 10.28 -35.74 24.39
CA GLY A 227 10.97 -36.99 24.72
C GLY A 227 10.17 -38.27 24.40
N ASP A 228 8.85 -38.15 24.22
CA ASP A 228 7.93 -39.27 23.99
C ASP A 228 7.36 -39.31 22.56
N ASP A 229 7.59 -38.28 21.72
CA ASP A 229 6.96 -38.09 20.40
C ASP A 229 5.42 -38.01 20.48
N THR A 230 4.87 -37.35 21.51
CA THR A 230 3.41 -37.29 21.80
C THR A 230 2.92 -35.88 22.18
N VAL A 231 1.60 -35.67 22.14
CA VAL A 231 0.91 -34.55 22.81
C VAL A 231 0.06 -35.06 23.97
N SER A 232 0.12 -34.39 25.13
CA SER A 232 -0.82 -34.56 26.24
C SER A 232 -1.97 -33.56 26.12
N VAL A 233 -3.22 -34.02 26.26
CA VAL A 233 -4.42 -33.18 26.35
C VAL A 233 -5.07 -33.39 27.71
N LEU A 234 -5.17 -32.32 28.50
CA LEU A 234 -5.65 -32.33 29.88
C LEU A 234 -6.90 -31.47 29.99
N LEU A 235 -8.05 -32.09 30.21
CA LEU A 235 -9.29 -31.35 30.45
C LEU A 235 -9.29 -30.72 31.84
N ASN A 236 -9.70 -29.46 31.92
CA ASN A 236 -9.90 -28.71 33.14
C ASN A 236 -11.28 -29.05 33.75
N ASN A 237 -11.44 -28.82 35.05
CA ASN A 237 -12.72 -28.98 35.74
C ASN A 237 -13.29 -27.67 36.31
N GLY A 238 -12.71 -26.52 35.92
CA GLY A 238 -13.15 -25.18 36.33
C GLY A 238 -12.66 -24.74 37.70
N HIS A 239 -11.79 -25.51 38.35
CA HIS A 239 -11.28 -25.21 39.70
C HIS A 239 -9.75 -25.25 39.78
N GLY A 240 -9.05 -24.93 38.68
CA GLY A 240 -7.59 -24.99 38.59
C GLY A 240 -7.03 -26.42 38.70
N MET A 241 -7.85 -27.42 38.37
CA MET A 241 -7.52 -28.84 38.48
C MET A 241 -7.77 -29.57 37.17
N PHE A 242 -6.69 -30.11 36.61
CA PHE A 242 -6.70 -30.88 35.39
C PHE A 242 -6.92 -32.38 35.67
N VAL A 243 -7.68 -33.05 34.81
CA VAL A 243 -7.84 -34.52 34.84
C VAL A 243 -6.61 -35.21 34.23
N SER A 244 -6.55 -36.54 34.33
CA SER A 244 -5.44 -37.31 33.73
C SER A 244 -5.38 -37.13 32.20
N PRO A 245 -4.20 -36.92 31.62
CA PRO A 245 -4.06 -36.63 30.19
C PRO A 245 -4.55 -37.75 29.29
N VAL A 246 -5.19 -37.37 28.19
CA VAL A 246 -5.29 -38.20 26.98
C VAL A 246 -4.03 -37.93 26.14
N VAL A 247 -3.40 -38.98 25.61
CA VAL A 247 -2.13 -38.86 24.88
C VAL A 247 -2.34 -39.23 23.41
N TYR A 248 -1.77 -38.42 22.52
CA TYR A 248 -1.82 -38.61 21.06
C TYR A 248 -0.42 -38.74 20.48
N ASP A 249 -0.18 -39.76 19.66
CA ASP A 249 1.09 -39.96 18.96
C ASP A 249 1.26 -38.94 17.83
N VAL A 250 2.38 -38.21 17.81
CA VAL A 250 2.73 -37.21 16.76
C VAL A 250 4.04 -37.59 16.05
N GLY A 251 4.69 -36.66 15.36
CA GLY A 251 5.99 -36.89 14.75
C GLY A 251 7.15 -36.80 15.77
N ARG A 252 8.38 -37.02 15.29
CA ARG A 252 9.56 -37.10 16.16
C ARG A 252 10.04 -35.73 16.63
N GLU A 253 10.38 -35.64 17.91
CA GLU A 253 10.69 -34.39 18.61
C GLU A 253 9.61 -33.32 18.34
N SER A 254 8.42 -33.50 18.90
CA SER A 254 7.38 -32.46 18.90
C SER A 254 7.84 -31.25 19.72
N GLU A 255 7.97 -30.07 19.10
CA GLU A 255 8.46 -28.86 19.79
C GLU A 255 7.37 -27.82 20.05
N SER A 256 6.45 -27.62 19.10
CA SER A 256 5.46 -26.54 19.14
C SER A 256 4.12 -27.03 18.59
N LEU A 257 3.01 -26.46 19.08
CA LEU A 257 1.65 -26.76 18.63
C LEU A 257 0.80 -25.50 18.52
N VAL A 258 -0.20 -25.53 17.64
CA VAL A 258 -1.28 -24.53 17.52
C VAL A 258 -2.63 -25.22 17.40
N LEU A 259 -3.69 -24.50 17.77
CA LEU A 259 -5.08 -24.94 17.71
C LEU A 259 -5.90 -23.94 16.89
N GLY A 260 -6.82 -24.44 16.08
CA GLY A 260 -7.72 -23.63 15.24
C GLY A 260 -8.66 -24.50 14.43
N ASP A 261 -9.70 -23.92 13.84
CA ASP A 261 -10.67 -24.65 13.02
C ASP A 261 -10.20 -24.73 11.57
N LEU A 262 -9.57 -25.85 11.21
CA LEU A 262 -9.00 -26.11 9.87
C LEU A 262 -10.05 -26.68 8.90
N THR A 263 -11.28 -26.90 9.36
CA THR A 263 -12.38 -27.53 8.61
C THR A 263 -13.62 -26.65 8.45
N GLY A 264 -13.70 -25.52 9.17
CA GLY A 264 -14.87 -24.66 9.24
C GLY A 264 -16.07 -25.27 9.97
N ASP A 265 -15.86 -26.30 10.82
CA ASP A 265 -16.93 -27.05 11.49
C ASP A 265 -17.25 -26.55 12.92
N GLY A 266 -16.51 -25.55 13.40
CA GLY A 266 -16.64 -24.93 14.72
C GLY A 266 -15.90 -25.66 15.84
N ARG A 267 -15.00 -26.60 15.53
CA ARG A 267 -14.15 -27.32 16.50
C ARG A 267 -12.69 -26.92 16.34
N LEU A 268 -11.95 -26.98 17.43
CA LEU A 268 -10.50 -26.83 17.37
C LEU A 268 -9.86 -28.13 16.88
N ASP A 269 -9.18 -28.04 15.74
CA ASP A 269 -8.19 -28.99 15.25
C ASP A 269 -6.81 -28.64 15.85
N MET A 270 -5.84 -29.55 15.73
CA MET A 270 -4.49 -29.39 16.26
C MET A 270 -3.42 -29.61 15.20
N ALA A 271 -2.47 -28.67 15.08
CA ALA A 271 -1.29 -28.80 14.24
C ALA A 271 -0.01 -28.73 15.10
N VAL A 272 0.92 -29.66 14.89
CA VAL A 272 2.11 -29.86 15.74
C VAL A 272 3.39 -29.91 14.91
N ALA A 273 4.36 -29.04 15.18
CA ALA A 273 5.67 -29.05 14.57
C ALA A 273 6.57 -30.16 15.14
N ASN A 274 7.11 -31.01 14.26
CA ASN A 274 7.93 -32.17 14.63
C ASN A 274 9.35 -32.03 14.08
N ARG A 275 10.27 -31.56 14.92
CA ARG A 275 11.59 -31.09 14.55
C ARG A 275 12.45 -32.17 13.90
N SER A 276 12.54 -33.35 14.51
CA SER A 276 13.33 -34.46 13.95
C SER A 276 12.68 -35.17 12.77
N SER A 277 11.38 -34.96 12.53
CA SER A 277 10.66 -35.51 11.37
C SER A 277 10.64 -34.57 10.16
N SER A 278 10.87 -33.26 10.31
CA SER A 278 10.60 -32.25 9.26
C SER A 278 9.17 -32.32 8.75
N THR A 279 8.22 -32.42 9.67
CA THR A 279 6.78 -32.48 9.38
C THR A 279 5.96 -31.68 10.37
N VAL A 280 4.78 -31.23 9.93
CA VAL A 280 3.68 -30.88 10.83
C VAL A 280 2.69 -32.05 10.89
N SER A 281 2.27 -32.43 12.09
CA SER A 281 1.21 -33.41 12.34
C SER A 281 -0.10 -32.67 12.56
N VAL A 282 -1.10 -32.91 11.72
CA VAL A 282 -2.45 -32.36 11.85
C VAL A 282 -3.39 -33.45 12.37
N LEU A 283 -4.13 -33.14 13.44
CA LEU A 283 -5.12 -34.01 14.07
C LEU A 283 -6.44 -33.25 14.15
N LEU A 284 -7.49 -33.75 13.49
CA LEU A 284 -8.77 -33.07 13.42
C LEU A 284 -9.62 -33.31 14.69
N GLY A 285 -10.33 -32.29 15.13
CA GLY A 285 -11.18 -32.28 16.31
C GLY A 285 -12.44 -33.11 16.12
N LEU A 286 -12.64 -34.09 16.99
CA LEU A 286 -13.87 -34.88 17.08
C LEU A 286 -14.88 -34.30 18.08
N GLY A 287 -14.51 -33.20 18.76
CA GLY A 287 -15.26 -32.53 19.82
C GLY A 287 -15.08 -33.20 21.19
N GLY A 288 -15.33 -32.45 22.26
CA GLY A 288 -15.20 -32.95 23.64
C GLY A 288 -13.76 -33.36 24.01
N GLY A 289 -12.75 -32.65 23.49
CA GLY A 289 -11.33 -32.96 23.72
C GLY A 289 -10.78 -34.20 23.01
N GLN A 290 -11.50 -34.75 22.03
CA GLN A 290 -11.03 -35.89 21.24
C GLN A 290 -10.53 -35.47 19.85
N PHE A 291 -9.51 -36.15 19.35
CA PHE A 291 -8.89 -35.88 18.05
C PHE A 291 -8.73 -37.15 17.19
N THR A 292 -8.64 -36.98 15.87
CA THR A 292 -8.27 -38.05 14.93
C THR A 292 -6.78 -38.42 15.05
N PRO A 293 -6.35 -39.59 14.53
CA PRO A 293 -4.93 -39.86 14.32
C PRO A 293 -4.29 -38.82 13.38
N GLN A 294 -3.00 -38.54 13.60
CA GLN A 294 -2.24 -37.56 12.81
C GLN A 294 -2.19 -37.87 11.31
N VAL A 295 -2.26 -36.81 10.50
CA VAL A 295 -1.80 -36.75 9.11
C VAL A 295 -0.56 -35.84 9.08
N ALA A 296 0.53 -36.31 8.47
CA ALA A 296 1.79 -35.59 8.46
C ALA A 296 2.04 -34.88 7.12
N TYR A 297 2.31 -33.58 7.17
CA TYR A 297 2.66 -32.72 6.03
C TYR A 297 4.13 -32.32 6.12
N ALA A 298 4.85 -32.28 5.00
CA ALA A 298 6.29 -32.03 4.99
C ALA A 298 6.62 -30.53 5.06
N THR A 299 7.57 -30.17 5.92
CA THR A 299 8.09 -28.79 6.08
C THR A 299 9.60 -28.71 5.77
N GLY A 300 10.24 -27.59 6.06
CA GLY A 300 11.68 -27.43 5.94
C GLY A 300 12.47 -28.24 6.96
N GLY A 301 13.79 -28.06 6.98
CA GLY A 301 14.68 -28.75 7.91
C GLY A 301 14.46 -28.28 9.36
N TRP A 302 14.05 -29.18 10.26
CA TRP A 302 13.87 -28.90 11.70
C TRP A 302 12.89 -27.76 12.00
N PRO A 303 11.57 -27.95 11.78
CA PRO A 303 10.56 -27.00 12.24
C PRO A 303 10.58 -26.91 13.77
N ALA A 304 10.83 -25.73 14.32
CA ALA A 304 10.90 -25.49 15.77
C ALA A 304 9.65 -24.79 16.32
N SER A 305 8.98 -24.01 15.50
CA SER A 305 7.79 -23.22 15.85
C SER A 305 6.79 -23.26 14.70
N ILE A 306 5.50 -23.23 15.05
CA ILE A 306 4.37 -23.16 14.11
C ILE A 306 3.42 -22.04 14.52
N ALA A 307 2.89 -21.33 13.53
CA ALA A 307 1.81 -20.38 13.63
C ALA A 307 0.68 -20.75 12.64
N MET A 308 -0.50 -20.19 12.85
CA MET A 308 -1.68 -20.41 12.03
C MET A 308 -2.38 -19.07 11.77
N GLY A 309 -2.84 -18.85 10.55
CA GLY A 309 -3.50 -17.62 10.12
C GLY A 309 -3.98 -17.75 8.69
N ASP A 310 -4.93 -16.93 8.28
CA ASP A 310 -5.35 -16.84 6.88
C ASP A 310 -4.34 -15.96 6.12
N MET A 311 -3.38 -16.58 5.44
CA MET A 311 -2.34 -15.86 4.69
C MET A 311 -2.82 -15.43 3.31
N THR A 312 -4.05 -15.80 2.91
CA THR A 312 -4.56 -15.60 1.54
C THR A 312 -5.89 -14.87 1.45
N HIS A 313 -6.47 -14.47 2.59
CA HIS A 313 -7.78 -13.83 2.75
C HIS A 313 -8.96 -14.62 2.15
N ASP A 314 -8.85 -15.94 2.06
CA ASP A 314 -9.92 -16.81 1.56
C ASP A 314 -10.83 -17.37 2.67
N GLY A 315 -10.58 -17.00 3.93
CA GLY A 315 -11.28 -17.46 5.12
C GLY A 315 -10.81 -18.83 5.62
N ILE A 316 -9.75 -19.40 5.05
CA ILE A 316 -9.19 -20.70 5.42
C ILE A 316 -7.88 -20.49 6.18
N LEU A 317 -7.68 -21.26 7.25
CA LEU A 317 -6.47 -21.18 8.05
C LEU A 317 -5.32 -21.96 7.42
N ASP A 318 -4.23 -21.25 7.14
CA ASP A 318 -2.95 -21.78 6.69
C ASP A 318 -2.01 -22.07 7.86
N LEU A 319 -0.94 -22.83 7.60
CA LEU A 319 0.11 -23.13 8.58
C LEU A 319 1.46 -22.55 8.15
N VAL A 320 2.14 -21.86 9.07
CA VAL A 320 3.47 -21.30 8.85
C VAL A 320 4.45 -21.86 9.87
N THR A 321 5.61 -22.39 9.45
CA THR A 321 6.63 -22.93 10.38
C THR A 321 8.00 -22.30 10.21
N ALA A 322 8.68 -21.94 11.30
CA ALA A 322 10.11 -21.58 11.30
C ALA A 322 10.98 -22.84 11.32
N ASN A 323 11.93 -22.96 10.38
CA ASN A 323 12.77 -24.15 10.17
C ASN A 323 14.26 -23.87 10.46
N GLU A 324 14.77 -24.34 11.61
CA GLU A 324 16.13 -24.06 12.09
C GLU A 324 17.22 -24.50 11.10
N ALA A 325 17.11 -25.72 10.55
CA ALA A 325 18.07 -26.27 9.60
C ALA A 325 17.73 -25.95 8.14
N GLY A 326 16.52 -25.46 7.88
CA GLY A 326 16.12 -24.92 6.57
C GLY A 326 16.65 -23.52 6.31
N ASN A 327 16.86 -22.71 7.37
CA ASN A 327 17.01 -21.24 7.28
C ASN A 327 15.86 -20.63 6.47
N SER A 328 14.65 -21.09 6.77
CA SER A 328 13.45 -20.79 6.00
C SER A 328 12.20 -20.80 6.87
N VAL A 329 11.18 -20.04 6.48
CA VAL A 329 9.80 -20.36 6.86
C VAL A 329 9.16 -21.25 5.79
N SER A 330 8.25 -22.12 6.19
CA SER A 330 7.41 -22.91 5.28
C SER A 330 5.97 -22.47 5.46
N VAL A 331 5.28 -22.08 4.39
CA VAL A 331 3.84 -21.82 4.36
C VAL A 331 3.15 -23.00 3.69
N LEU A 332 2.15 -23.58 4.34
CA LEU A 332 1.34 -24.69 3.86
C LEU A 332 -0.10 -24.20 3.78
N ARG A 333 -0.62 -24.05 2.56
CA ARG A 333 -1.98 -23.54 2.34
C ARG A 333 -3.03 -24.56 2.77
N GLY A 334 -4.04 -24.13 3.52
CA GLY A 334 -5.20 -24.94 3.89
C GLY A 334 -6.14 -25.16 2.70
N ASN A 335 -6.81 -26.32 2.67
CA ASN A 335 -7.84 -26.63 1.67
C ASN A 335 -9.28 -26.48 2.25
N GLY A 336 -9.42 -26.02 3.49
CA GLY A 336 -10.71 -25.88 4.19
C GLY A 336 -11.37 -27.19 4.63
N ASP A 337 -10.70 -28.33 4.45
CA ASP A 337 -11.17 -29.67 4.83
C ASP A 337 -10.23 -30.36 5.85
N GLY A 338 -9.39 -29.59 6.53
CA GLY A 338 -8.35 -30.09 7.42
C GLY A 338 -7.13 -30.67 6.69
N THR A 339 -7.05 -30.55 5.37
CA THR A 339 -5.87 -30.91 4.57
C THR A 339 -5.12 -29.70 4.04
N PHE A 340 -3.84 -29.92 3.70
CA PHE A 340 -2.92 -28.86 3.28
C PHE A 340 -2.24 -29.20 1.95
N GLY A 341 -1.94 -28.14 1.18
CA GLY A 341 -1.07 -28.20 0.02
C GLY A 341 0.39 -28.53 0.34
N PRO A 342 1.26 -28.69 -0.67
CA PRO A 342 2.70 -28.76 -0.46
C PRO A 342 3.21 -27.43 0.13
N GLN A 343 4.24 -27.50 0.98
CA GLN A 343 4.90 -26.30 1.48
C GLN A 343 5.47 -25.43 0.35
N VAL A 344 5.36 -24.11 0.51
CA VAL A 344 6.22 -23.12 -0.14
C VAL A 344 7.23 -22.62 0.88
N ALA A 345 8.50 -22.53 0.51
CA ALA A 345 9.59 -22.21 1.44
C ALA A 345 10.25 -20.86 1.11
N TYR A 346 10.22 -19.94 2.06
CA TYR A 346 10.78 -18.59 1.96
C TYR A 346 12.03 -18.50 2.82
N ARG A 347 13.10 -17.90 2.30
CA ARG A 347 14.37 -17.80 3.03
C ARG A 347 14.33 -16.67 4.03
N VAL A 348 14.85 -16.93 5.22
CA VAL A 348 15.04 -15.96 6.30
C VAL A 348 16.50 -16.04 6.78
N GLY A 349 16.84 -15.37 7.89
CA GLY A 349 18.15 -15.52 8.51
C GLY A 349 18.43 -16.94 9.02
N THR A 350 19.67 -17.18 9.45
CA THR A 350 20.12 -18.51 9.85
C THR A 350 19.61 -18.91 11.23
N TYR A 351 19.22 -20.20 11.33
CA TYR A 351 18.63 -20.79 12.53
C TYR A 351 17.32 -20.09 12.94
N ALA A 352 16.32 -20.16 12.04
CA ALA A 352 14.96 -19.71 12.28
C ALA A 352 14.31 -20.51 13.42
N ALA A 353 14.21 -19.91 14.60
CA ALA A 353 13.82 -20.57 15.84
C ALA A 353 12.32 -20.41 16.19
N TRP A 354 11.72 -19.27 15.82
CA TRP A 354 10.35 -18.93 16.17
C TRP A 354 9.65 -18.15 15.05
N VAL A 355 8.34 -18.35 14.89
CA VAL A 355 7.49 -17.60 13.96
C VAL A 355 6.30 -16.94 14.67
N THR A 356 5.97 -15.73 14.25
CA THR A 356 4.75 -14.98 14.60
C THR A 356 4.13 -14.42 13.33
N LEU A 357 2.80 -14.39 13.26
CA LEU A 357 2.03 -13.78 12.18
C LEU A 357 1.33 -12.53 12.70
N ALA A 358 1.43 -11.44 11.95
CA ALA A 358 0.67 -10.21 12.16
C ALA A 358 0.84 -9.31 10.92
N ASP A 359 -0.06 -8.35 10.76
CA ASP A 359 0.05 -7.28 9.77
C ASP A 359 0.95 -6.16 10.33
N PHE A 360 2.23 -6.09 9.93
CA PHE A 360 3.22 -5.13 10.47
C PHE A 360 3.34 -3.85 9.64
N ASN A 361 2.96 -3.89 8.36
CA ASN A 361 2.91 -2.74 7.46
C ASN A 361 1.49 -2.13 7.31
N ARG A 362 0.46 -2.76 7.91
CA ARG A 362 -0.95 -2.36 7.89
C ARG A 362 -1.62 -2.45 6.51
N ASP A 363 -1.10 -3.29 5.62
CA ASP A 363 -1.69 -3.53 4.29
C ASP A 363 -2.86 -4.55 4.32
N GLY A 364 -3.27 -4.96 5.52
CA GLY A 364 -4.31 -5.93 5.78
C GLY A 364 -3.81 -7.38 5.76
N TRP A 365 -2.72 -7.70 5.06
CA TRP A 365 -2.22 -9.06 4.92
C TRP A 365 -1.43 -9.51 6.16
N LEU A 366 -1.44 -10.81 6.43
CA LEU A 366 -0.57 -11.37 7.47
C LEU A 366 0.87 -11.48 6.95
N ASP A 367 1.78 -10.77 7.60
CA ASP A 367 3.22 -10.94 7.44
C ASP A 367 3.75 -12.07 8.34
N VAL A 368 5.00 -12.46 8.10
CA VAL A 368 5.72 -13.46 8.90
C VAL A 368 6.95 -12.85 9.58
N ALA A 369 6.91 -12.68 10.90
CA ALA A 369 8.09 -12.34 11.71
C ALA A 369 8.80 -13.60 12.20
N THR A 370 10.12 -13.68 12.01
CA THR A 370 10.93 -14.87 12.31
C THR A 370 12.20 -14.55 13.09
N ALA A 371 12.41 -15.20 14.24
CA ALA A 371 13.63 -15.04 15.06
C ALA A 371 14.80 -15.87 14.51
N ASN A 372 15.89 -15.23 14.09
CA ASN A 372 17.08 -15.87 13.51
C ASN A 372 18.22 -15.91 14.53
N ARG A 373 18.35 -17.04 15.22
CA ARG A 373 19.21 -17.15 16.42
C ARG A 373 20.70 -16.95 16.13
N PHE A 374 21.19 -17.36 14.96
CA PHE A 374 22.63 -17.34 14.64
C PHE A 374 23.06 -16.14 13.81
N ASP A 375 22.11 -15.39 13.26
CA ASP A 375 22.35 -14.10 12.60
C ASP A 375 22.13 -12.91 13.55
N ASP A 376 21.71 -13.15 14.81
CA ASP A 376 21.41 -12.12 15.81
C ASP A 376 20.37 -11.09 15.30
N THR A 377 19.29 -11.57 14.67
CA THR A 377 18.28 -10.75 13.96
C THR A 377 16.85 -11.29 14.04
N VAL A 378 15.85 -10.45 13.74
CA VAL A 378 14.51 -10.87 13.31
C VAL A 378 14.33 -10.57 11.82
N SER A 379 13.80 -11.52 11.04
CA SER A 379 13.35 -11.26 9.67
C SER A 379 11.86 -10.95 9.65
N ILE A 380 11.49 -9.92 8.90
CA ILE A 380 10.11 -9.65 8.50
C ILE A 380 9.98 -10.08 7.03
N VAL A 381 8.85 -10.70 6.71
CA VAL A 381 8.56 -11.31 5.43
C VAL A 381 7.13 -10.90 5.11
N LEU A 382 6.99 -9.87 4.27
CA LEU A 382 5.69 -9.26 4.01
C LEU A 382 4.77 -10.20 3.21
N GLY A 383 3.50 -10.25 3.56
CA GLY A 383 2.46 -10.90 2.75
C GLY A 383 1.93 -9.91 1.72
N ASN A 384 1.78 -10.30 0.44
CA ASN A 384 1.07 -9.45 -0.51
C ASN A 384 0.33 -10.24 -1.59
N GLN A 385 -0.80 -9.68 -2.03
CA GLN A 385 -1.44 -10.00 -3.31
C GLN A 385 -1.92 -8.71 -3.99
N ARG A 386 -1.02 -7.72 -4.20
CA ARG A 386 -1.32 -6.49 -4.96
C ARG A 386 -1.85 -6.77 -6.39
N PHE A 387 -1.61 -7.96 -6.93
CA PHE A 387 -2.04 -8.38 -8.26
C PHE A 387 -2.61 -9.80 -8.28
N ALA A 388 -3.61 -10.02 -9.12
CA ALA A 388 -4.15 -11.34 -9.43
C ALA A 388 -3.18 -12.18 -10.28
N THR A 389 -3.41 -13.50 -10.33
CA THR A 389 -2.63 -14.39 -11.21
C THR A 389 -2.86 -14.04 -12.69
N PRO A 390 -1.80 -13.87 -13.50
CA PRO A 390 -1.91 -13.46 -14.90
C PRO A 390 -2.80 -14.37 -15.77
N THR A 391 -3.81 -13.79 -16.43
CA THR A 391 -4.66 -14.50 -17.39
C THR A 391 -4.11 -14.33 -18.80
N ASN A 392 -4.03 -15.43 -19.57
CA ASN A 392 -3.29 -15.47 -20.84
C ASN A 392 -4.19 -15.65 -22.07
N TYR A 393 -4.13 -14.72 -23.02
CA TYR A 393 -4.93 -14.66 -24.24
C TYR A 393 -4.08 -14.97 -25.47
N THR A 394 -4.45 -16.01 -26.24
CA THR A 394 -3.71 -16.35 -27.47
C THR A 394 -3.98 -15.30 -28.54
N THR A 395 -2.97 -14.54 -28.95
CA THR A 395 -3.11 -13.48 -29.98
C THR A 395 -2.95 -14.03 -31.40
N ASN A 396 -2.30 -15.19 -31.56
CA ASN A 396 -1.96 -15.84 -32.84
C ASN A 396 -0.97 -15.06 -33.74
N VAL A 397 -0.45 -13.91 -33.32
CA VAL A 397 0.36 -13.01 -34.17
C VAL A 397 1.82 -12.86 -33.74
N ARG A 398 2.21 -13.50 -32.62
CA ARG A 398 3.51 -13.44 -31.94
C ARG A 398 3.89 -12.00 -31.58
N PRO A 399 3.26 -11.45 -30.54
CA PRO A 399 3.15 -10.01 -30.35
C PRO A 399 4.50 -9.41 -29.93
N TYR A 400 4.73 -8.18 -30.37
CA TYR A 400 5.88 -7.35 -29.99
C TYR A 400 5.46 -6.16 -29.13
N ASP A 401 4.19 -5.76 -29.21
CA ASP A 401 3.65 -4.56 -28.57
C ASP A 401 2.16 -4.76 -28.28
N VAL A 402 1.62 -3.97 -27.36
CA VAL A 402 0.19 -3.97 -26.98
C VAL A 402 -0.26 -2.52 -26.73
N ALA A 403 -1.52 -2.23 -27.02
CA ALA A 403 -2.19 -0.99 -26.64
C ALA A 403 -3.63 -1.29 -26.20
N LEU A 404 -4.15 -0.49 -25.27
CA LEU A 404 -5.51 -0.53 -24.74
C LEU A 404 -6.33 0.66 -25.27
N GLY A 405 -7.62 0.42 -25.49
CA GLY A 405 -8.58 1.46 -25.86
C GLY A 405 -9.91 0.87 -26.29
N ASP A 406 -10.99 1.63 -26.12
CA ASP A 406 -12.33 1.26 -26.57
C ASP A 406 -12.43 1.43 -28.10
N VAL A 407 -12.34 0.33 -28.86
CA VAL A 407 -12.36 0.35 -30.33
C VAL A 407 -13.69 -0.09 -30.94
N ASP A 408 -14.68 -0.47 -30.12
CA ASP A 408 -16.06 -0.75 -30.55
C ASP A 408 -17.14 0.15 -29.90
N ASN A 409 -16.71 1.18 -29.17
CA ASN A 409 -17.50 2.20 -28.47
C ASN A 409 -18.52 1.61 -27.47
N ASP A 410 -18.20 0.50 -26.81
CA ASP A 410 -19.04 -0.10 -25.77
C ASP A 410 -18.75 0.44 -24.35
N GLY A 411 -17.67 1.19 -24.18
CA GLY A 411 -17.22 1.79 -22.93
C GLY A 411 -16.21 0.96 -22.14
N LEU A 412 -15.72 -0.16 -22.70
CA LEU A 412 -14.75 -1.07 -22.08
C LEU A 412 -13.40 -1.00 -22.82
N LEU A 413 -12.29 -1.30 -22.14
CA LEU A 413 -10.98 -1.32 -22.79
C LEU A 413 -10.79 -2.62 -23.60
N ASP A 414 -10.58 -2.48 -24.91
CA ASP A 414 -10.13 -3.54 -25.80
C ASP A 414 -8.60 -3.62 -25.83
N MET A 415 -8.07 -4.75 -26.31
CA MET A 415 -6.62 -4.97 -26.45
C MET A 415 -6.23 -5.15 -27.92
N VAL A 416 -5.28 -4.33 -28.39
CA VAL A 416 -4.70 -4.42 -29.75
C VAL A 416 -3.22 -4.79 -29.66
N THR A 417 -2.79 -5.83 -30.39
CA THR A 417 -1.41 -6.36 -30.32
C THR A 417 -0.68 -6.36 -31.67
N ALA A 418 0.59 -5.94 -31.69
CA ALA A 418 1.41 -5.80 -32.90
C ALA A 418 2.11 -7.12 -33.30
N GLY A 419 1.76 -7.67 -34.46
CA GLY A 419 2.14 -9.02 -34.87
C GLY A 419 3.31 -9.14 -35.85
N TYR A 420 4.55 -8.96 -35.38
CA TYR A 420 5.77 -8.93 -36.23
C TYR A 420 5.84 -10.05 -37.27
N ALA A 421 5.58 -11.31 -36.88
CA ALA A 421 5.74 -12.45 -37.78
C ALA A 421 4.49 -12.72 -38.64
N ALA A 422 3.34 -12.18 -38.24
CA ALA A 422 2.07 -12.33 -38.94
C ALA A 422 1.85 -11.23 -39.99
N ASN A 423 2.48 -10.07 -39.83
CA ASN A 423 2.24 -8.85 -40.63
C ASN A 423 0.77 -8.42 -40.49
N SER A 424 0.32 -8.38 -39.24
CA SER A 424 -1.02 -8.02 -38.83
C SER A 424 -1.03 -7.48 -37.41
N VAL A 425 -2.02 -6.67 -37.06
CA VAL A 425 -2.46 -6.50 -35.67
C VAL A 425 -3.52 -7.55 -35.32
N ALA A 426 -3.63 -7.90 -34.04
CA ALA A 426 -4.77 -8.66 -33.51
C ALA A 426 -5.51 -7.85 -32.45
N VAL A 427 -6.81 -7.63 -32.67
CA VAL A 427 -7.75 -6.94 -31.80
C VAL A 427 -8.53 -7.99 -31.01
N LEU A 428 -8.57 -7.85 -29.68
CA LEU A 428 -9.34 -8.70 -28.77
C LEU A 428 -10.26 -7.78 -27.97
N LEU A 429 -11.57 -7.90 -28.19
CA LEU A 429 -12.55 -7.04 -27.53
C LEU A 429 -12.66 -7.36 -26.04
N GLY A 430 -12.80 -6.34 -25.19
CA GLY A 430 -12.97 -6.46 -23.75
C GLY A 430 -14.33 -7.07 -23.36
N ALA A 431 -14.41 -7.53 -22.12
CA ALA A 431 -15.68 -7.95 -21.50
C ALA A 431 -15.99 -7.14 -20.22
N GLY A 432 -15.12 -6.21 -19.83
CA GLY A 432 -15.30 -5.36 -18.64
C GLY A 432 -15.14 -6.10 -17.31
N ASP A 433 -14.50 -7.27 -17.31
CA ASP A 433 -14.18 -8.08 -16.14
C ASP A 433 -12.70 -8.50 -16.11
N GLY A 434 -11.83 -7.74 -16.81
CA GLY A 434 -10.42 -8.10 -17.02
C GLY A 434 -10.21 -9.21 -18.06
N SER A 435 -11.27 -9.69 -18.71
CA SER A 435 -11.22 -10.71 -19.77
C SER A 435 -11.48 -10.20 -21.18
N PHE A 436 -10.90 -10.90 -22.16
CA PHE A 436 -10.93 -10.54 -23.57
C PHE A 436 -11.47 -11.67 -24.45
N GLY A 437 -12.15 -11.29 -25.53
CA GLY A 437 -12.72 -12.15 -26.56
C GLY A 437 -11.70 -12.81 -27.47
N ALA A 438 -12.20 -13.45 -28.54
CA ALA A 438 -11.34 -14.10 -29.52
C ALA A 438 -10.67 -13.07 -30.47
N PRO A 439 -9.38 -13.23 -30.81
CA PRO A 439 -8.67 -12.27 -31.64
C PRO A 439 -9.19 -12.20 -33.07
N THR A 440 -9.42 -10.97 -33.54
CA THR A 440 -9.65 -10.63 -34.95
C THR A 440 -8.39 -9.98 -35.51
N ALA A 441 -7.86 -10.53 -36.62
CA ALA A 441 -6.58 -10.07 -37.19
C ALA A 441 -6.79 -9.18 -38.42
N PHE A 442 -6.12 -8.03 -38.44
CA PHE A 442 -6.14 -7.06 -39.55
C PHE A 442 -4.74 -6.90 -40.15
N ALA A 443 -4.64 -6.97 -41.47
CA ALA A 443 -3.34 -7.03 -42.16
C ALA A 443 -2.63 -5.66 -42.23
N THR A 444 -1.32 -5.70 -42.06
CA THR A 444 -0.41 -4.53 -42.01
C THR A 444 0.81 -4.76 -42.91
N GLY A 445 1.80 -3.86 -42.85
CA GLY A 445 3.10 -4.03 -43.48
C GLY A 445 3.94 -5.16 -42.87
N ALA A 446 5.08 -5.45 -43.48
CA ALA A 446 5.97 -6.52 -43.02
C ALA A 446 6.74 -6.14 -41.74
N GLY A 447 6.75 -7.03 -40.74
CA GLY A 447 7.50 -6.79 -39.50
C GLY A 447 6.83 -5.77 -38.56
N THR A 448 5.51 -5.80 -38.43
CA THR A 448 4.73 -4.90 -37.55
C THR A 448 5.26 -4.91 -36.11
N ASN A 449 5.69 -3.75 -35.59
CA ASN A 449 6.48 -3.67 -34.36
C ASN A 449 5.78 -2.92 -33.23
N LYS A 450 5.52 -1.62 -33.37
CA LYS A 450 4.80 -0.80 -32.38
C LYS A 450 3.39 -0.49 -32.88
N VAL A 451 2.46 -0.28 -31.96
CA VAL A 451 1.06 0.10 -32.18
C VAL A 451 0.68 1.31 -31.33
N ARG A 452 -0.16 2.19 -31.87
CA ARG A 452 -0.84 3.27 -31.14
C ARG A 452 -2.28 3.37 -31.60
N LEU A 453 -3.15 3.81 -30.70
CA LEU A 453 -4.56 4.10 -30.96
C LEU A 453 -4.82 5.61 -30.88
N ALA A 454 -5.55 6.16 -31.86
CA ALA A 454 -5.98 7.55 -31.89
C ALA A 454 -7.03 7.76 -32.99
N ASP A 455 -7.84 8.82 -32.89
CA ASP A 455 -8.70 9.29 -34.00
C ASP A 455 -7.84 10.06 -35.02
N LEU A 456 -7.64 9.51 -36.23
CA LEU A 456 -6.75 10.06 -37.28
C LEU A 456 -7.51 10.65 -38.48
N ASP A 457 -8.84 10.51 -38.53
CA ASP A 457 -9.69 11.16 -39.54
C ASP A 457 -10.78 12.10 -38.98
N GLY A 458 -10.86 12.22 -37.65
CA GLY A 458 -11.72 13.15 -36.93
C GLY A 458 -13.17 12.69 -36.83
N ASP A 459 -13.45 11.39 -36.98
CA ASP A 459 -14.81 10.84 -36.91
C ASP A 459 -15.26 10.43 -35.50
N GLY A 460 -14.32 10.41 -34.53
CA GLY A 460 -14.53 10.10 -33.12
C GLY A 460 -14.30 8.64 -32.73
N ASN A 461 -13.93 7.75 -33.66
CA ASN A 461 -13.54 6.38 -33.38
C ASN A 461 -12.01 6.25 -33.21
N LEU A 462 -11.55 5.20 -32.52
CA LEU A 462 -10.11 4.90 -32.44
C LEU A 462 -9.62 4.16 -33.69
N ASP A 463 -8.65 4.74 -34.38
CA ASP A 463 -7.89 4.12 -35.45
C ASP A 463 -6.61 3.44 -34.93
N ILE A 464 -6.01 2.60 -35.77
CA ILE A 464 -4.74 1.92 -35.47
C ILE A 464 -3.62 2.46 -36.36
N ALA A 465 -2.53 2.93 -35.75
CA ALA A 465 -1.25 3.22 -36.41
C ALA A 465 -0.17 2.21 -36.01
N THR A 466 0.65 1.74 -36.96
CA THR A 466 1.73 0.76 -36.68
C THR A 466 3.01 0.97 -37.48
N THR A 467 4.18 0.83 -36.84
CA THR A 467 5.48 0.73 -37.53
C THR A 467 5.68 -0.66 -38.13
N ASN A 468 6.32 -0.76 -39.30
CA ASN A 468 6.57 -2.04 -39.99
C ASN A 468 8.05 -2.18 -40.37
N LEU A 469 8.82 -2.83 -39.49
CA LEU A 469 10.29 -2.91 -39.51
C LEU A 469 10.92 -3.51 -40.77
N GLU A 470 10.20 -4.38 -41.49
CA GLU A 470 10.72 -5.06 -42.69
C GLU A 470 10.16 -4.46 -43.99
N ALA A 471 9.15 -3.58 -43.91
CA ALA A 471 8.55 -2.91 -45.05
C ALA A 471 8.98 -1.44 -45.20
N ASP A 472 9.58 -0.85 -44.17
CA ASP A 472 9.91 0.58 -44.08
C ASP A 472 8.67 1.46 -44.32
N THR A 473 7.56 1.10 -43.66
CA THR A 473 6.27 1.83 -43.73
C THR A 473 5.57 1.95 -42.38
N VAL A 474 4.71 2.97 -42.25
CA VAL A 474 3.62 2.98 -41.26
C VAL A 474 2.33 2.47 -41.93
N SER A 475 1.61 1.57 -41.26
CA SER A 475 0.28 1.14 -41.67
C SER A 475 -0.76 1.82 -40.79
N ILE A 476 -1.80 2.36 -41.42
CA ILE A 476 -2.93 3.02 -40.75
C ILE A 476 -4.19 2.22 -41.10
N LEU A 477 -5.02 1.93 -40.11
CA LEU A 477 -6.29 1.25 -40.28
C LEU A 477 -7.37 2.06 -39.56
N LEU A 478 -8.32 2.60 -40.34
CA LEU A 478 -9.40 3.43 -39.82
C LEU A 478 -10.46 2.54 -39.15
N GLY A 479 -10.82 2.85 -37.91
CA GLY A 479 -11.89 2.18 -37.16
C GLY A 479 -13.27 2.59 -37.66
N ASP A 480 -14.26 1.72 -37.52
CA ASP A 480 -15.68 2.07 -37.77
C ASP A 480 -16.51 2.15 -36.49
N GLY A 481 -15.84 2.13 -35.33
CA GLY A 481 -16.49 2.12 -34.03
C GLY A 481 -17.27 0.84 -33.73
N THR A 482 -16.90 -0.29 -34.36
CA THR A 482 -17.46 -1.62 -34.08
C THR A 482 -16.38 -2.71 -33.93
N GLY A 483 -15.14 -2.31 -33.65
CA GLY A 483 -13.97 -3.21 -33.63
C GLY A 483 -13.55 -3.70 -35.02
N ALA A 484 -14.11 -3.13 -36.10
CA ALA A 484 -13.74 -3.43 -37.48
C ALA A 484 -12.95 -2.27 -38.09
N PHE A 485 -11.94 -2.62 -38.90
CA PHE A 485 -10.97 -1.66 -39.41
C PHE A 485 -10.78 -1.72 -40.93
N THR A 486 -10.61 -0.56 -41.55
CA THR A 486 -10.33 -0.39 -42.98
C THR A 486 -8.93 0.20 -43.19
N ALA A 487 -8.02 -0.60 -43.73
CA ALA A 487 -6.67 -0.14 -44.06
C ALA A 487 -6.67 0.93 -45.17
N VAL A 488 -5.98 2.05 -44.94
CA VAL A 488 -5.66 3.05 -45.98
C VAL A 488 -4.32 2.75 -46.64
N ALA A 489 -3.86 3.61 -47.56
CA ALA A 489 -2.58 3.43 -48.21
C ALA A 489 -1.42 3.64 -47.20
N PRO A 490 -0.49 2.69 -47.02
CA PRO A 490 0.55 2.81 -46.00
C PRO A 490 1.52 3.96 -46.32
N PHE A 491 1.91 4.69 -45.28
CA PHE A 491 2.83 5.81 -45.38
C PHE A 491 4.27 5.28 -45.49
N ALA A 492 4.90 5.52 -46.65
CA ALA A 492 6.21 4.96 -47.01
C ALA A 492 7.30 6.02 -47.19
N ALA A 493 7.05 7.27 -46.78
CA ALA A 493 8.01 8.37 -46.87
C ALA A 493 8.81 8.52 -45.56
N ILE A 494 9.30 7.40 -45.03
CA ILE A 494 10.08 7.29 -43.79
C ILE A 494 11.48 6.69 -44.07
N GLY A 495 12.27 6.40 -43.03
CA GLY A 495 13.60 5.78 -43.12
C GLY A 495 13.61 4.25 -42.92
N ASP A 496 14.81 3.67 -42.91
CA ASP A 496 15.06 2.22 -42.72
C ASP A 496 14.88 1.81 -41.24
N PHE A 497 14.13 0.72 -41.05
CA PHE A 497 13.90 0.04 -39.77
C PHE A 497 13.16 0.92 -38.73
N PRO A 498 11.88 1.27 -38.98
CA PRO A 498 11.07 2.08 -38.07
C PRO A 498 10.71 1.32 -36.80
N THR A 499 11.25 1.72 -35.64
CA THR A 499 11.04 1.01 -34.36
C THR A 499 9.82 1.49 -33.59
N ASP A 500 9.58 2.79 -33.56
CA ASP A 500 8.53 3.41 -32.74
C ASP A 500 7.88 4.60 -33.44
N LEU A 501 6.69 5.00 -32.98
CA LEU A 501 5.97 6.16 -33.47
C LEU A 501 5.23 6.91 -32.35
N ALA A 502 5.12 8.23 -32.51
CA ALA A 502 4.29 9.10 -31.67
C ALA A 502 3.31 9.90 -32.54
N LEU A 503 2.18 10.27 -31.92
CA LEU A 503 1.09 11.03 -32.51
C LEU A 503 0.82 12.29 -31.69
N GLY A 504 0.55 13.41 -32.35
CA GLY A 504 0.25 14.69 -31.70
C GLY A 504 0.10 15.81 -32.73
N ASP A 505 -0.63 16.86 -32.38
CA ASP A 505 -0.70 18.09 -33.19
C ASP A 505 0.61 18.88 -33.00
N LEU A 506 1.42 19.02 -34.05
CA LEU A 506 2.73 19.69 -34.02
C LEU A 506 2.71 21.07 -34.71
N ASP A 507 1.64 21.41 -35.43
CA ASP A 507 1.48 22.69 -36.14
C ASP A 507 0.28 23.55 -35.70
N GLY A 508 -0.52 23.03 -34.77
CA GLY A 508 -1.63 23.72 -34.11
C GLY A 508 -2.92 23.77 -34.93
N ASP A 509 -3.09 22.91 -35.93
CA ASP A 509 -4.29 22.89 -36.78
C ASP A 509 -5.45 22.02 -36.26
N GLY A 510 -5.20 21.23 -35.20
CA GLY A 510 -6.17 20.35 -34.56
C GLY A 510 -6.22 18.92 -35.12
N LEU A 511 -5.33 18.58 -36.06
CA LEU A 511 -5.16 17.22 -36.59
C LEU A 511 -3.95 16.54 -35.93
N LEU A 512 -3.94 15.21 -35.90
CA LEU A 512 -2.80 14.46 -35.37
C LEU A 512 -1.74 14.25 -36.45
N ASP A 513 -0.53 14.74 -36.18
CA ASP A 513 0.67 14.47 -36.96
C ASP A 513 1.38 13.19 -36.48
N LEU A 514 2.36 12.75 -37.28
CA LEU A 514 3.10 11.51 -37.07
C LEU A 514 4.61 11.77 -36.97
N ILE A 515 5.21 11.27 -35.88
CA ILE A 515 6.67 11.10 -35.76
C ILE A 515 7.02 9.62 -35.79
N VAL A 516 8.07 9.24 -36.53
CA VAL A 516 8.55 7.85 -36.65
C VAL A 516 10.05 7.76 -36.41
N VAL A 517 10.49 6.85 -35.54
CA VAL A 517 11.91 6.59 -35.22
C VAL A 517 12.53 5.63 -36.23
N ASN A 518 13.50 6.08 -37.01
CA ASN A 518 14.19 5.26 -38.01
C ASN A 518 15.57 4.83 -37.48
N GLN A 519 15.62 3.69 -36.78
CA GLN A 519 16.79 3.26 -36.02
C GLN A 519 18.08 3.17 -36.86
N ARG A 520 18.00 2.66 -38.10
CA ARG A 520 19.19 2.46 -38.94
C ARG A 520 19.69 3.73 -39.60
N ASP A 521 18.80 4.67 -39.90
CA ASP A 521 19.16 5.96 -40.46
C ASP A 521 19.57 7.00 -39.39
N ASN A 522 19.36 6.69 -38.10
CA ASN A 522 19.70 7.55 -36.94
C ASN A 522 19.00 8.92 -37.05
N ASN A 523 17.71 8.89 -37.36
CA ASN A 523 16.84 10.06 -37.41
C ASN A 523 15.41 9.69 -37.03
N VAL A 524 14.60 10.72 -36.80
CA VAL A 524 13.14 10.62 -36.88
C VAL A 524 12.63 11.21 -38.20
N THR A 525 11.50 10.71 -38.68
CA THR A 525 10.67 11.37 -39.70
C THR A 525 9.49 12.06 -39.04
N VAL A 526 9.16 13.26 -39.51
CA VAL A 526 7.97 14.02 -39.13
C VAL A 526 7.08 14.20 -40.37
N ALA A 527 5.79 13.94 -40.24
CA ALA A 527 4.80 14.06 -41.30
C ALA A 527 3.48 14.62 -40.75
N LEU A 528 2.94 15.64 -41.41
CA LEU A 528 1.71 16.30 -40.99
C LEU A 528 0.47 15.47 -41.33
N GLY A 529 -0.53 15.47 -40.45
CA GLY A 529 -1.83 14.85 -40.68
C GLY A 529 -2.62 15.59 -41.76
N ASN A 530 -3.42 14.85 -42.54
CA ASN A 530 -4.35 15.45 -43.50
C ASN A 530 -5.82 15.38 -43.03
N GLY A 531 -6.09 14.78 -41.85
CA GLY A 531 -7.45 14.60 -41.31
C GLY A 531 -8.30 13.59 -42.09
N ASP A 532 -7.66 12.60 -42.71
CA ASP A 532 -8.29 11.50 -43.46
C ASP A 532 -7.54 10.16 -43.28
N GLY A 533 -6.80 10.02 -42.18
CA GLY A 533 -5.87 8.91 -41.94
C GLY A 533 -4.61 8.92 -42.81
N THR A 534 -4.40 9.94 -43.66
CA THR A 534 -3.18 10.06 -44.49
C THR A 534 -2.26 11.17 -44.01
N PHE A 535 -0.96 11.03 -44.31
CA PHE A 535 0.10 11.92 -43.84
C PHE A 535 0.92 12.53 -44.99
N THR A 536 1.36 13.76 -44.79
CA THR A 536 2.22 14.52 -45.70
C THR A 536 3.62 14.67 -45.10
N PHE A 537 4.64 14.05 -45.72
CA PHE A 537 6.04 14.17 -45.28
C PHE A 537 6.47 15.64 -45.17
N LEU A 538 7.01 16.01 -44.00
CA LEU A 538 7.52 17.35 -43.71
C LEU A 538 9.06 17.35 -43.68
N ALA A 539 9.67 16.59 -42.77
CA ALA A 539 11.11 16.66 -42.52
C ALA A 539 11.67 15.37 -41.86
N ASN A 540 13.01 15.25 -41.88
CA ASN A 540 13.75 14.28 -41.07
C ASN A 540 14.71 15.00 -40.12
N TYR A 541 14.77 14.59 -38.86
CA TYR A 541 15.66 15.15 -37.83
C TYR A 541 16.65 14.12 -37.31
N VAL A 542 17.95 14.41 -37.43
CA VAL A 542 19.02 13.53 -36.93
C VAL A 542 18.95 13.40 -35.41
N THR A 543 19.06 12.19 -34.90
CA THR A 543 19.04 11.82 -33.47
C THR A 543 20.44 11.48 -32.97
N GLY A 544 20.53 10.87 -31.78
CA GLY A 544 21.67 10.02 -31.43
C GLY A 544 21.73 8.74 -32.28
N ALA A 545 22.66 7.85 -31.96
CA ALA A 545 22.93 6.65 -32.76
C ALA A 545 22.16 5.44 -32.22
N MET A 546 21.46 4.74 -33.12
CA MET A 546 20.46 3.72 -32.79
C MET A 546 19.40 4.22 -31.78
N PRO A 547 18.56 5.20 -32.18
CA PRO A 547 17.36 5.52 -31.40
C PRO A 547 16.39 4.33 -31.44
N THR A 548 15.53 4.23 -30.44
CA THR A 548 14.55 3.16 -30.27
C THR A 548 13.14 3.69 -30.03
N SER A 549 12.99 4.79 -29.28
CA SER A 549 11.73 5.39 -28.83
C SER A 549 11.62 6.88 -29.16
N VAL A 550 10.40 7.42 -29.13
CA VAL A 550 10.13 8.87 -29.20
C VAL A 550 8.92 9.26 -28.36
N SER A 551 9.05 10.34 -27.59
CA SER A 551 7.96 10.86 -26.76
C SER A 551 7.79 12.37 -26.96
N LEU A 552 6.56 12.83 -26.76
CA LEU A 552 6.14 14.21 -26.99
C LEU A 552 5.66 14.85 -25.69
N GLY A 553 6.06 16.09 -25.43
CA GLY A 553 5.66 16.89 -24.27
C GLY A 553 6.05 18.35 -24.48
N ASP A 554 5.44 19.28 -23.77
CA ASP A 554 5.85 20.68 -23.73
C ASP A 554 6.88 20.87 -22.60
N PHE A 555 8.17 20.98 -22.92
CA PHE A 555 9.24 21.04 -21.91
C PHE A 555 9.65 22.47 -21.52
N ASP A 556 9.24 23.50 -22.26
CA ASP A 556 9.52 24.91 -21.96
C ASP A 556 8.28 25.79 -21.69
N GLY A 557 7.09 25.19 -21.67
CA GLY A 557 5.82 25.79 -21.25
C GLY A 557 5.23 26.77 -22.26
N ASP A 558 5.58 26.66 -23.55
CA ASP A 558 5.12 27.58 -24.59
C ASP A 558 3.80 27.16 -25.28
N GLY A 559 3.32 25.95 -25.00
CA GLY A 559 2.11 25.35 -25.54
C GLY A 559 2.31 24.55 -26.84
N VAL A 560 3.54 24.39 -27.31
CA VAL A 560 3.89 23.55 -28.47
C VAL A 560 4.46 22.21 -28.00
N LEU A 561 4.19 21.13 -28.75
CA LEU A 561 4.80 19.83 -28.47
C LEU A 561 6.27 19.80 -28.91
N ASP A 562 7.16 19.59 -27.94
CA ASP A 562 8.55 19.22 -28.12
C ASP A 562 8.71 17.71 -28.25
N MET A 563 9.91 17.27 -28.61
CA MET A 563 10.25 15.86 -28.81
C MET A 563 11.48 15.44 -28.01
N VAL A 564 11.40 14.33 -27.29
CA VAL A 564 12.53 13.58 -26.74
C VAL A 564 12.76 12.28 -27.53
N THR A 565 14.03 11.93 -27.75
CA THR A 565 14.47 10.67 -28.37
C THR A 565 15.62 10.05 -27.57
N ASP A 566 15.68 8.72 -27.48
CA ASP A 566 16.78 8.00 -26.84
C ASP A 566 17.98 7.79 -27.80
N SER A 567 19.05 7.17 -27.28
CA SER A 567 20.23 6.81 -28.05
C SER A 567 21.07 5.76 -27.32
N GLN A 568 20.93 4.50 -27.76
CA GLN A 568 21.56 3.33 -27.14
C GLN A 568 23.09 3.39 -27.07
N LEU A 569 23.75 4.20 -27.93
CA LEU A 569 25.21 4.25 -28.06
C LEU A 569 25.88 5.50 -27.47
N THR A 570 25.11 6.43 -26.90
CA THR A 570 25.67 7.70 -26.37
C THR A 570 25.32 8.00 -24.91
N ASP A 571 24.68 7.06 -24.20
CA ASP A 571 24.31 7.17 -22.77
C ASP A 571 23.53 8.48 -22.47
N SER A 572 22.63 8.83 -23.40
CA SER A 572 21.95 10.13 -23.41
C SER A 572 20.59 10.05 -24.10
N ILE A 573 19.62 10.81 -23.61
CA ILE A 573 18.48 11.26 -24.41
C ILE A 573 18.83 12.54 -25.17
N ALA A 574 18.00 12.92 -26.13
CA ALA A 574 18.11 14.18 -26.82
C ALA A 574 16.74 14.82 -27.07
N VAL A 575 16.61 16.08 -26.65
CA VAL A 575 15.41 16.90 -26.71
C VAL A 575 15.53 17.90 -27.87
N ARG A 576 14.40 18.21 -28.52
CA ARG A 576 14.25 19.28 -29.50
C ARG A 576 12.94 20.03 -29.27
N LEU A 577 13.03 21.35 -29.20
CA LEU A 577 11.87 22.20 -29.08
C LEU A 577 11.05 22.25 -30.38
N GLY A 578 9.73 22.31 -30.28
CA GLY A 578 8.85 22.61 -31.40
C GLY A 578 8.98 24.06 -31.88
N ASN A 579 8.44 24.38 -33.06
CA ASN A 579 8.30 25.76 -33.54
C ASN A 579 6.83 26.13 -33.82
N GLY A 580 5.88 25.23 -33.56
CA GLY A 580 4.45 25.42 -33.83
C GLY A 580 4.09 25.44 -35.33
N ASP A 581 4.92 24.79 -36.16
CA ASP A 581 4.70 24.62 -37.61
C ASP A 581 5.07 23.21 -38.10
N GLY A 582 5.03 22.22 -37.19
CA GLY A 582 5.52 20.86 -37.39
C GLY A 582 7.04 20.73 -37.44
N THR A 583 7.80 21.83 -37.43
CA THR A 583 9.26 21.78 -37.45
C THR A 583 9.87 21.89 -36.06
N PHE A 584 11.02 21.24 -35.86
CA PHE A 584 11.77 21.23 -34.60
C PHE A 584 13.07 22.03 -34.66
N GLY A 585 13.45 22.62 -33.53
CA GLY A 585 14.67 23.37 -33.28
C GLY A 585 15.95 22.52 -33.20
N SER A 586 16.98 23.07 -32.56
CA SER A 586 18.28 22.39 -32.39
C SER A 586 18.24 21.27 -31.36
N LEU A 587 18.97 20.19 -31.63
CA LEU A 587 19.17 19.06 -30.70
C LEU A 587 19.95 19.51 -29.45
N VAL A 588 19.41 19.23 -28.27
CA VAL A 588 20.11 19.32 -26.98
C VAL A 588 20.19 17.90 -26.39
N SER A 589 21.36 17.47 -25.92
CA SER A 589 21.55 16.13 -25.38
C SER A 589 21.76 16.16 -23.87
N HIS A 590 21.03 15.29 -23.16
CA HIS A 590 21.05 15.17 -21.71
C HIS A 590 21.56 13.78 -21.34
N ALA A 591 22.53 13.70 -20.44
CA ALA A 591 23.13 12.44 -20.03
C ALA A 591 22.20 11.67 -19.09
N VAL A 592 22.05 10.37 -19.31
CA VAL A 592 21.18 9.48 -18.53
C VAL A 592 21.97 8.24 -18.08
N GLY A 593 21.31 7.14 -17.71
CA GLY A 593 21.98 5.86 -17.54
C GLY A 593 22.59 5.32 -18.85
N ALA A 594 23.39 4.27 -18.73
CA ALA A 594 24.07 3.70 -19.90
C ALA A 594 23.07 2.94 -20.81
N ALA A 595 23.10 3.24 -22.10
CA ALA A 595 22.18 2.74 -23.12
C ALA A 595 20.69 2.89 -22.74
N ALA A 596 20.18 4.13 -22.83
CA ALA A 596 18.74 4.37 -22.88
C ALA A 596 18.11 3.58 -24.03
N PHE A 597 16.92 3.04 -23.79
CA PHE A 597 16.20 2.15 -24.70
C PHE A 597 14.74 2.58 -24.90
N ASP A 598 14.13 3.19 -23.90
CA ASP A 598 12.76 3.70 -23.96
C ASP A 598 12.58 4.91 -23.03
N THR A 599 11.59 5.76 -23.31
CA THR A 599 11.35 7.06 -22.66
C THR A 599 9.87 7.31 -22.40
N ALA A 600 9.51 7.64 -21.16
CA ALA A 600 8.20 8.17 -20.80
C ALA A 600 8.33 9.61 -20.28
N VAL A 601 7.23 10.38 -20.37
CA VAL A 601 7.17 11.81 -20.04
C VAL A 601 5.94 12.09 -19.19
N GLY A 602 6.12 12.83 -18.10
CA GLY A 602 5.09 13.18 -17.14
C GLY A 602 5.69 13.99 -15.99
N ASP A 603 4.87 14.71 -15.24
CA ASP A 603 5.29 15.36 -13.99
C ASP A 603 5.37 14.29 -12.89
N VAL A 604 6.59 14.02 -12.37
CA VAL A 604 6.82 13.00 -11.34
C VAL A 604 7.34 13.58 -10.02
N ASP A 605 7.48 14.90 -9.89
CA ASP A 605 7.73 15.56 -8.60
C ASP A 605 6.67 16.59 -8.17
N GLY A 606 5.60 16.72 -8.95
CA GLY A 606 4.43 17.54 -8.67
C GLY A 606 4.67 19.05 -8.84
N ASP A 607 5.76 19.46 -9.49
CA ASP A 607 6.13 20.86 -9.64
C ASP A 607 5.45 21.57 -10.83
N GLY A 608 4.72 20.83 -11.67
CA GLY A 608 3.99 21.30 -12.84
C GLY A 608 4.81 21.30 -14.15
N ASN A 609 6.08 20.89 -14.12
CA ASN A 609 6.93 20.74 -15.29
C ASN A 609 6.98 19.27 -15.75
N LEU A 610 7.21 19.04 -17.04
CA LEU A 610 7.34 17.67 -17.56
C LEU A 610 8.75 17.10 -17.32
N ASP A 611 8.79 15.96 -16.63
CA ASP A 611 9.99 15.17 -16.40
C ASP A 611 10.15 14.08 -17.45
N ILE A 612 11.33 13.45 -17.47
CA ILE A 612 11.64 12.35 -18.40
C ILE A 612 12.14 11.14 -17.62
N VAL A 613 11.42 10.02 -17.76
CA VAL A 613 11.75 8.73 -17.16
C VAL A 613 12.23 7.77 -18.25
N THR A 614 13.30 7.01 -18.01
CA THR A 614 13.97 6.23 -19.07
C THR A 614 14.40 4.83 -18.64
N ALA A 615 14.12 3.83 -19.49
CA ALA A 615 14.66 2.47 -19.36
C ALA A 615 16.10 2.40 -19.88
N ASN A 616 17.00 1.77 -19.12
CA ASN A 616 18.41 1.64 -19.48
C ASN A 616 18.79 0.15 -19.67
N ASN A 617 18.92 -0.26 -20.94
CA ASN A 617 19.19 -1.64 -21.34
C ASN A 617 20.55 -1.74 -22.05
N PRO A 618 21.52 -2.54 -21.56
CA PRO A 618 21.39 -3.61 -20.58
C PRO A 618 21.79 -3.20 -19.15
N ASN A 619 21.86 -1.90 -18.84
CA ASN A 619 22.39 -1.39 -17.57
C ASN A 619 21.52 -1.72 -16.34
N ARG A 620 20.33 -2.32 -16.52
CA ARG A 620 19.47 -2.80 -15.43
C ARG A 620 18.98 -1.66 -14.55
N SER A 621 18.63 -0.53 -15.16
CA SER A 621 18.17 0.63 -14.40
C SER A 621 17.07 1.46 -15.05
N VAL A 622 16.29 2.14 -14.20
CA VAL A 622 15.46 3.29 -14.57
C VAL A 622 16.21 4.58 -14.18
N SER A 623 16.07 5.63 -14.99
CA SER A 623 16.67 6.95 -14.75
C SER A 623 15.62 8.06 -14.92
N VAL A 624 15.53 8.98 -13.95
CA VAL A 624 14.57 10.11 -13.93
C VAL A 624 15.31 11.45 -14.08
N LEU A 625 14.79 12.33 -14.92
CA LEU A 625 15.31 13.67 -15.18
C LEU A 625 14.21 14.69 -14.91
N LEU A 626 14.30 15.35 -13.76
CA LEU A 626 13.35 16.38 -13.35
C LEU A 626 13.52 17.64 -14.21
N GLY A 627 12.42 18.21 -14.69
CA GLY A 627 12.35 19.42 -15.49
C GLY A 627 12.70 20.68 -14.70
N ASN A 628 12.73 21.82 -15.39
CA ASN A 628 12.74 23.16 -14.77
C ASN A 628 11.78 24.13 -15.52
N GLY A 629 10.93 23.61 -16.41
CA GLY A 629 9.99 24.42 -17.21
C GLY A 629 10.63 25.34 -18.26
N ASP A 630 11.90 25.12 -18.62
CA ASP A 630 12.63 25.89 -19.64
C ASP A 630 13.42 24.99 -20.62
N ALA A 631 12.98 23.73 -20.75
CA ALA A 631 13.64 22.60 -21.38
C ALA A 631 15.08 22.33 -20.91
N THR A 632 15.48 22.86 -19.75
CA THR A 632 16.61 22.34 -19.00
C THR A 632 16.14 21.37 -17.93
N PHE A 633 17.01 20.41 -17.59
CA PHE A 633 16.71 19.34 -16.64
C PHE A 633 17.72 19.38 -15.49
N GLN A 634 17.26 19.04 -14.29
CA GLN A 634 18.09 18.90 -13.11
C GLN A 634 19.20 17.86 -13.31
N THR A 635 20.22 17.87 -12.45
CA THR A 635 21.31 16.89 -12.55
C THR A 635 20.81 15.53 -12.09
N TYR A 636 20.62 14.62 -13.06
CA TYR A 636 20.20 13.23 -12.93
C TYR A 636 20.38 12.61 -11.52
N ARG A 637 19.26 12.21 -10.89
CA ARG A 637 19.27 11.46 -9.62
C ARG A 637 19.23 9.95 -9.87
N ARG A 638 20.13 9.24 -9.19
CA ARG A 638 20.35 7.78 -9.22
C ARG A 638 19.07 7.00 -8.94
N THR A 639 18.82 5.75 -9.35
CA THR A 639 19.22 4.82 -10.44
C THR A 639 18.59 3.49 -9.95
N PHE A 640 17.28 3.31 -10.11
CA PHE A 640 16.61 2.14 -9.53
C PHE A 640 17.08 0.87 -10.23
N THR A 641 17.45 -0.17 -9.47
CA THR A 641 18.00 -1.40 -10.07
C THR A 641 16.87 -2.36 -10.41
N VAL A 642 16.63 -2.54 -11.71
CA VAL A 642 15.58 -3.40 -12.27
C VAL A 642 16.20 -4.48 -13.18
N TYR A 643 15.42 -5.33 -13.85
CA TYR A 643 15.89 -6.59 -14.44
C TYR A 643 15.93 -6.58 -15.98
N GLN A 644 16.72 -5.65 -16.54
CA GLN A 644 16.86 -5.37 -17.97
C GLN A 644 15.53 -4.86 -18.57
N PRO A 645 15.18 -3.59 -18.25
CA PRO A 645 13.94 -2.98 -18.68
C PRO A 645 14.00 -2.76 -20.19
N VAL A 646 12.90 -2.94 -20.90
CA VAL A 646 12.79 -2.64 -22.35
C VAL A 646 11.74 -1.60 -22.69
N GLU A 647 10.99 -1.17 -21.67
CA GLU A 647 9.83 -0.29 -21.83
C GLU A 647 9.50 0.34 -20.48
N ILE A 648 9.00 1.57 -20.50
CA ILE A 648 8.52 2.32 -19.34
C ILE A 648 7.11 2.83 -19.63
N GLU A 649 6.21 2.66 -18.66
CA GLU A 649 4.93 3.38 -18.63
C GLU A 649 4.80 4.20 -17.35
N LEU A 650 4.08 5.31 -17.44
CA LEU A 650 3.76 6.20 -16.32
C LEU A 650 2.25 6.28 -16.10
N ALA A 651 1.85 5.98 -14.88
CA ALA A 651 0.47 6.01 -14.40
C ALA A 651 0.48 6.17 -12.88
N ASP A 652 -0.47 6.92 -12.34
CA ASP A 652 -0.86 6.90 -10.93
C ASP A 652 -1.48 5.52 -10.65
N PHE A 653 -0.68 4.56 -10.19
CA PHE A 653 -1.13 3.18 -10.02
C PHE A 653 -1.79 3.00 -8.67
N ASP A 654 -1.27 3.61 -7.61
CA ASP A 654 -1.83 3.45 -6.27
C ASP A 654 -2.97 4.42 -5.90
N GLY A 655 -3.24 5.42 -6.74
CA GLY A 655 -4.38 6.34 -6.63
C GLY A 655 -4.11 7.55 -5.73
N ASP A 656 -2.85 7.85 -5.44
CA ASP A 656 -2.46 9.03 -4.64
C ASP A 656 -2.38 10.33 -5.47
N GLY A 657 -2.35 10.21 -6.79
CA GLY A 657 -2.32 11.32 -7.76
C GLY A 657 -0.92 11.66 -8.29
N ASP A 658 0.13 11.04 -7.77
CA ASP A 658 1.51 11.18 -8.24
C ASP A 658 1.84 10.06 -9.26
N LEU A 659 2.66 10.33 -10.29
CA LEU A 659 2.91 9.35 -11.36
C LEU A 659 3.94 8.28 -10.97
N ASP A 660 3.53 7.01 -10.94
CA ASP A 660 4.39 5.84 -10.72
C ASP A 660 5.08 5.37 -12.00
N VAL A 661 6.15 4.56 -11.84
CA VAL A 661 6.88 3.99 -12.97
C VAL A 661 6.74 2.47 -13.05
N PHE A 662 6.21 1.99 -14.17
CA PHE A 662 6.28 0.59 -14.57
C PHE A 662 7.50 0.34 -15.44
N ALA A 663 8.22 -0.76 -15.23
CA ALA A 663 9.35 -1.15 -16.06
C ALA A 663 9.30 -2.63 -16.46
N LEU A 664 9.14 -2.92 -17.76
CA LEU A 664 8.99 -4.27 -18.29
C LEU A 664 10.33 -5.02 -18.37
N ASN A 665 10.52 -6.07 -17.59
CA ASN A 665 11.81 -6.74 -17.43
C ASN A 665 11.93 -8.03 -18.25
N THR A 666 12.71 -7.97 -19.33
CA THR A 666 12.93 -9.11 -20.23
C THR A 666 13.77 -10.26 -19.65
N SER A 667 14.57 -10.02 -18.60
CA SER A 667 15.54 -11.03 -18.13
C SER A 667 15.00 -11.99 -17.07
N ASN A 668 13.93 -11.62 -16.38
CA ASN A 668 13.23 -12.45 -15.38
C ASN A 668 11.76 -12.72 -15.72
N ASN A 669 11.21 -12.12 -16.77
CA ASN A 669 9.79 -12.13 -17.15
C ASN A 669 8.90 -11.60 -16.00
N ARG A 670 9.18 -10.37 -15.58
CA ARG A 670 8.42 -9.64 -14.55
C ARG A 670 8.25 -8.18 -14.95
N ILE A 671 7.48 -7.44 -14.16
CA ILE A 671 7.46 -5.97 -14.19
C ILE A 671 8.15 -5.48 -12.90
N SER A 672 8.73 -4.29 -12.91
CA SER A 672 9.07 -3.58 -11.67
C SER A 672 8.12 -2.40 -11.53
N LEU A 673 7.52 -2.24 -10.35
CA LEU A 673 6.81 -1.04 -9.95
C LEU A 673 7.77 -0.17 -9.17
N LEU A 674 7.75 1.12 -9.42
CA LEU A 674 8.40 2.15 -8.62
C LEU A 674 7.30 3.13 -8.26
N LEU A 675 6.73 2.94 -7.06
CA LEU A 675 5.77 3.86 -6.49
C LEU A 675 6.48 5.18 -6.16
N ASN A 676 5.84 6.30 -6.44
CA ASN A 676 6.35 7.65 -6.27
C ASN A 676 6.01 8.20 -4.86
N ASP A 677 6.74 9.22 -4.41
CA ASP A 677 6.39 10.01 -3.21
C ASP A 677 5.86 11.41 -3.57
N GLY A 678 5.72 11.68 -4.87
CA GLY A 678 5.32 12.96 -5.44
C GLY A 678 6.27 14.10 -5.09
N ALA A 679 7.55 13.77 -4.93
CA ALA A 679 8.69 14.68 -4.87
C ALA A 679 9.89 14.10 -5.66
N GLY A 680 9.61 13.19 -6.60
CA GLY A 680 10.60 12.48 -7.41
C GLY A 680 11.44 11.45 -6.64
N GLY A 681 11.02 11.05 -5.44
CA GLY A 681 11.50 9.88 -4.73
C GLY A 681 10.65 8.66 -5.07
N PHE A 682 11.27 7.48 -5.18
CA PHE A 682 10.52 6.26 -5.49
C PHE A 682 10.96 5.09 -4.61
N PHE A 683 10.02 4.21 -4.32
CA PHE A 683 10.20 2.91 -3.64
C PHE A 683 9.52 1.82 -4.48
N GLY A 684 10.14 0.65 -4.61
CA GLY A 684 9.68 -0.31 -5.63
C GLY A 684 9.97 -1.77 -5.38
N ASP A 685 9.13 -2.59 -6.00
CA ASP A 685 9.12 -4.06 -5.96
C ASP A 685 9.14 -4.61 -7.40
N THR A 686 9.54 -5.87 -7.57
CA THR A 686 9.53 -6.59 -8.85
C THR A 686 8.42 -7.65 -8.87
N PHE A 687 7.22 -7.19 -9.17
CA PHE A 687 5.96 -7.94 -9.15
C PHE A 687 5.61 -8.58 -10.52
N GLY A 688 4.55 -9.39 -10.53
CA GLY A 688 3.94 -9.93 -11.75
C GLY A 688 4.79 -11.00 -12.46
N LEU A 689 4.17 -12.10 -12.89
CA LEU A 689 4.79 -13.02 -13.85
C LEU A 689 4.30 -12.64 -15.24
N THR A 690 5.20 -12.13 -16.10
CA THR A 690 4.87 -11.98 -17.52
C THR A 690 5.14 -13.30 -18.26
N GLY A 691 4.58 -13.45 -19.45
CA GLY A 691 4.95 -14.57 -20.32
C GLY A 691 6.40 -14.41 -20.81
N SER A 692 6.94 -15.46 -21.42
CA SER A 692 8.34 -15.50 -21.81
C SER A 692 8.68 -14.38 -22.81
N HIS A 693 9.62 -13.52 -22.39
CA HIS A 693 10.19 -12.45 -23.20
C HIS A 693 9.12 -11.46 -23.70
N ALA A 694 8.39 -10.87 -22.76
CA ALA A 694 7.51 -9.73 -22.99
C ALA A 694 8.30 -8.52 -23.55
N LEU A 695 7.71 -7.79 -24.50
CA LEU A 695 8.33 -6.65 -25.20
C LEU A 695 7.43 -5.41 -25.33
N GLY A 696 6.18 -5.54 -24.88
CA GLY A 696 5.15 -4.49 -24.88
C GLY A 696 4.35 -4.59 -23.58
N MET A 697 3.93 -3.47 -23.02
CA MET A 697 2.96 -3.37 -21.93
C MET A 697 2.11 -2.11 -22.10
N ASP A 698 0.94 -2.11 -21.47
CA ASP A 698 0.07 -0.95 -21.35
C ASP A 698 -0.72 -1.07 -20.04
N VAL A 699 -1.25 0.04 -19.53
CA VAL A 699 -1.82 0.18 -18.18
C VAL A 699 -3.19 0.85 -18.25
N GLY A 700 -4.21 0.26 -17.63
CA GLY A 700 -5.59 0.76 -17.65
C GLY A 700 -6.56 -0.11 -16.85
N ASP A 701 -7.66 0.45 -16.38
CA ASP A 701 -8.73 -0.29 -15.67
C ASP A 701 -9.49 -1.20 -16.65
N LEU A 702 -9.26 -2.51 -16.58
CA LEU A 702 -9.87 -3.50 -17.49
C LEU A 702 -11.17 -4.12 -16.94
N ASN A 703 -11.49 -3.86 -15.67
CA ASN A 703 -12.53 -4.56 -14.93
C ASN A 703 -13.61 -3.60 -14.33
N GLY A 704 -13.37 -2.29 -14.40
CA GLY A 704 -14.24 -1.22 -13.92
C GLY A 704 -14.22 -1.00 -12.40
N ASP A 705 -13.22 -1.52 -11.66
CA ASP A 705 -13.11 -1.36 -10.21
C ASP A 705 -12.44 -0.04 -9.78
N GLY A 706 -11.88 0.71 -10.72
CA GLY A 706 -11.21 2.00 -10.49
C GLY A 706 -9.71 1.90 -10.21
N LEU A 707 -9.12 0.69 -10.23
CA LEU A 707 -7.69 0.47 -10.14
C LEU A 707 -7.10 0.22 -11.53
N LEU A 708 -5.82 0.54 -11.73
CA LEU A 708 -5.16 0.32 -13.00
C LEU A 708 -4.62 -1.11 -13.11
N ASP A 709 -5.05 -1.86 -14.11
CA ASP A 709 -4.49 -3.18 -14.43
C ASP A 709 -3.34 -3.06 -15.45
N VAL A 710 -2.58 -4.15 -15.64
CA VAL A 710 -1.49 -4.19 -16.63
C VAL A 710 -1.72 -5.29 -17.68
N VAL A 711 -1.54 -4.96 -18.96
CA VAL A 711 -1.43 -5.95 -20.06
C VAL A 711 0.01 -6.07 -20.54
N THR A 712 0.42 -7.26 -21.02
CA THR A 712 1.76 -7.48 -21.59
C THR A 712 1.76 -8.36 -22.85
N ALA A 713 2.61 -8.01 -23.82
CA ALA A 713 2.80 -8.70 -25.09
C ALA A 713 3.94 -9.73 -25.03
N ASN A 714 3.61 -11.02 -24.85
CA ASN A 714 4.60 -12.08 -24.61
C ASN A 714 5.05 -12.78 -25.90
N ARG A 715 6.18 -12.34 -26.43
CA ARG A 715 6.65 -12.74 -27.76
C ARG A 715 6.92 -14.23 -27.92
N ASN A 716 7.54 -14.91 -26.94
CA ASN A 716 7.91 -16.31 -27.12
C ASN A 716 6.73 -17.27 -26.92
N ASP A 717 5.76 -16.89 -26.10
CA ASP A 717 4.59 -17.71 -25.78
C ASP A 717 3.42 -17.48 -26.75
N ASN A 718 3.51 -16.47 -27.63
CA ASN A 718 2.51 -16.16 -28.66
C ASN A 718 1.13 -15.81 -28.06
N ASN A 719 1.15 -15.15 -26.90
CA ASN A 719 -0.01 -14.70 -26.17
C ASN A 719 0.23 -13.28 -25.63
N ALA A 720 -0.82 -12.68 -25.09
CA ALA A 720 -0.73 -11.52 -24.19
C ALA A 720 -1.24 -11.95 -22.82
N SER A 721 -0.80 -11.28 -21.75
CA SER A 721 -1.33 -11.49 -20.39
C SER A 721 -2.10 -10.24 -19.95
N SER A 722 -3.23 -10.40 -19.23
CA SER A 722 -3.74 -9.38 -18.31
C SER A 722 -3.36 -9.74 -16.87
N ILE A 723 -3.02 -8.73 -16.09
CA ILE A 723 -2.59 -8.81 -14.69
C ILE A 723 -3.42 -7.79 -13.95
N LEU A 724 -4.48 -8.25 -13.28
CA LEU A 724 -5.39 -7.34 -12.60
C LEU A 724 -4.80 -6.87 -11.27
N ALA A 725 -5.00 -5.60 -10.92
CA ALA A 725 -4.75 -5.09 -9.58
C ALA A 725 -5.79 -5.66 -8.60
N ASN A 726 -5.45 -5.77 -7.32
CA ASN A 726 -6.37 -6.22 -6.28
C ASN A 726 -6.45 -5.19 -5.14
N GLY A 727 -7.50 -4.35 -5.14
CA GLY A 727 -8.17 -3.76 -3.96
C GLY A 727 -7.41 -3.01 -2.86
N TYR A 728 -6.07 -3.03 -2.85
CA TYR A 728 -5.22 -2.56 -1.75
C TYR A 728 -3.98 -1.89 -2.34
N LEU A 729 -4.15 -0.59 -2.52
CA LEU A 729 -3.18 0.36 -3.02
C LEU A 729 -3.15 1.51 -2.02
N ASP A 730 -1.96 1.96 -1.66
CA ASP A 730 -1.72 2.86 -0.52
C ASP A 730 -2.04 4.32 -0.88
N THR A 731 -3.30 4.65 -1.22
CA THR A 731 -3.72 6.00 -1.63
C THR A 731 -3.33 7.09 -0.59
N ILE A 732 -2.43 8.01 -0.95
CA ILE A 732 -2.04 9.19 -0.14
C ILE A 732 -2.66 10.48 -0.72
N GLU A 733 -3.97 10.73 -0.51
CA GLU A 733 -4.60 11.98 -0.98
C GLU A 733 -3.86 13.25 -0.46
N ARG A 734 -3.67 14.28 -1.29
CA ARG A 734 -3.01 15.56 -0.91
C ARG A 734 -4.00 16.74 -0.74
N TYR A 735 -3.91 17.45 0.39
CA TYR A 735 -4.57 18.74 0.66
C TYR A 735 -3.59 19.92 0.57
N ARG A 736 -4.05 21.10 0.13
CA ARG A 736 -3.20 22.30 -0.04
C ARG A 736 -3.76 23.54 0.66
N LEU A 737 -2.92 24.23 1.44
CA LEU A 737 -3.18 25.56 1.99
C LEU A 737 -2.20 26.58 1.37
N GLU A 738 -2.70 27.37 0.42
CA GLU A 738 -1.82 28.07 -0.54
C GLU A 738 -1.01 29.23 0.05
N HIS A 739 -1.59 30.03 0.96
CA HIS A 739 -0.92 31.21 1.51
C HIS A 739 -1.20 31.42 3.00
N LEU A 740 -0.21 31.15 3.83
CA LEU A 740 -0.18 31.48 5.25
C LEU A 740 0.88 32.55 5.52
N ARG A 741 0.51 33.63 6.22
CA ARG A 741 1.43 34.70 6.59
C ARG A 741 1.81 34.58 8.07
N LEU A 742 3.06 34.25 8.36
CA LEU A 742 3.56 34.10 9.72
C LEU A 742 4.13 35.42 10.27
N ASP A 743 3.64 35.82 11.44
CA ASP A 743 4.30 36.81 12.30
C ASP A 743 5.20 36.13 13.36
N ALA A 744 5.63 36.85 14.39
CA ALA A 744 6.66 36.36 15.31
C ALA A 744 6.19 35.34 16.36
N ASP A 745 4.91 34.95 16.34
CA ASP A 745 4.30 34.01 17.28
C ASP A 745 4.02 32.62 16.64
N THR A 746 4.04 31.57 17.46
CA THR A 746 3.85 30.17 17.00
C THR A 746 2.40 29.90 16.59
N HIS A 747 2.18 29.54 15.32
CA HIS A 747 0.86 29.23 14.81
C HIS A 747 0.56 27.74 14.93
N TRP A 748 -0.68 27.39 15.32
CA TRP A 748 -1.10 26.01 15.59
C TRP A 748 -2.27 25.58 14.71
N TYR A 749 -2.18 24.40 14.12
CA TYR A 749 -3.19 23.78 13.26
C TYR A 749 -3.52 22.39 13.79
N ALA A 750 -4.79 22.06 13.97
CA ALA A 750 -5.21 20.69 14.21
C ALA A 750 -5.62 19.99 12.90
N ILE A 751 -5.34 18.69 12.81
CA ILE A 751 -5.78 17.78 11.74
C ILE A 751 -6.50 16.62 12.42
N ASN A 752 -7.72 16.32 12.03
CA ASN A 752 -8.35 15.04 12.34
C ASN A 752 -8.12 14.06 11.17
N THR A 753 -7.90 12.79 11.46
CA THR A 753 -7.55 11.77 10.45
C THR A 753 -8.64 10.69 10.45
N ALA A 754 -9.26 10.43 9.29
CA ALA A 754 -10.38 9.48 9.21
C ALA A 754 -9.92 8.03 9.09
N VAL A 755 -8.78 7.80 8.41
CA VAL A 755 -8.13 6.50 8.23
C VAL A 755 -6.67 6.53 8.73
N THR A 756 -6.03 5.37 8.72
CA THR A 756 -4.62 5.20 9.06
C THR A 756 -3.80 5.31 7.77
N GLY A 757 -2.71 6.09 7.77
CA GLY A 757 -1.91 6.34 6.57
C GLY A 757 -0.77 7.33 6.83
N TYR A 758 0.00 7.68 5.79
CA TYR A 758 1.06 8.67 5.90
C TYR A 758 0.52 10.10 5.88
N LEU A 759 0.94 10.90 6.86
CA LEU A 759 0.78 12.35 6.86
C LEU A 759 2.07 13.00 6.38
N THR A 760 2.05 13.50 5.14
CA THR A 760 3.15 14.29 4.58
C THR A 760 2.81 15.77 4.71
N LEU A 761 3.46 16.45 5.64
CA LEU A 761 3.40 17.91 5.79
C LEU A 761 4.61 18.52 5.12
N GLU A 762 4.39 19.38 4.14
CA GLU A 762 5.44 20.18 3.53
C GLU A 762 5.09 21.67 3.63
N ALA A 763 6.00 22.50 4.11
CA ALA A 763 5.88 23.94 4.04
C ALA A 763 6.96 24.54 3.15
N VAL A 764 6.52 25.18 2.07
CA VAL A 764 7.36 25.85 1.08
C VAL A 764 7.31 27.36 1.34
N TYR A 765 8.47 28.02 1.39
CA TYR A 765 8.55 29.46 1.65
C TYR A 765 9.72 30.15 0.97
N THR A 766 9.60 31.48 0.82
CA THR A 766 10.66 32.37 0.33
C THR A 766 11.32 33.10 1.51
N GLY A 767 12.58 32.78 1.84
CA GLY A 767 13.24 33.31 3.04
C GLY A 767 14.66 32.79 3.27
N ALA A 768 15.21 32.97 4.48
CA ALA A 768 16.43 32.28 4.89
C ALA A 768 16.08 30.96 5.59
N ALA A 769 16.92 29.92 5.43
CA ALA A 769 16.72 28.55 5.92
C ALA A 769 16.45 28.37 7.44
N THR A 770 16.53 29.45 8.22
CA THR A 770 16.29 29.49 9.67
C THR A 770 14.95 30.14 10.03
N ASP A 771 14.23 30.66 9.05
CA ASP A 771 13.09 31.57 9.24
C ASP A 771 11.74 30.84 9.18
N LEU A 772 11.75 29.50 9.04
CA LEU A 772 10.61 28.61 9.16
C LEU A 772 11.01 27.34 9.95
N SER A 773 10.06 26.78 10.69
CA SER A 773 10.07 25.38 11.10
C SER A 773 8.64 24.85 11.19
N ILE A 774 8.47 23.58 10.80
CA ILE A 774 7.27 22.80 11.10
C ILE A 774 7.64 21.79 12.18
N THR A 775 6.74 21.63 13.15
CA THR A 775 6.82 20.61 14.19
C THR A 775 5.46 19.95 14.39
N LEU A 776 5.42 18.62 14.37
CA LEU A 776 4.20 17.83 14.57
C LEU A 776 4.11 17.33 16.02
N TYR A 777 2.92 17.34 16.60
CA TYR A 777 2.63 16.92 17.97
C TYR A 777 1.41 16.00 18.01
N ASN A 778 1.37 15.13 19.03
CA ASN A 778 0.14 14.47 19.45
C ASN A 778 -0.69 15.47 20.29
N GLU A 779 -1.99 15.56 20.02
CA GLU A 779 -3.04 16.34 20.70
C GLU A 779 -2.61 17.56 21.57
N THR A 780 -3.00 18.77 21.13
CA THR A 780 -2.94 20.04 21.90
C THR A 780 -1.55 20.64 22.15
N GLY A 781 -0.53 20.23 21.41
CA GLY A 781 0.77 20.93 21.35
C GLY A 781 1.59 20.96 22.64
N SER A 782 1.20 20.21 23.67
CA SER A 782 1.82 20.22 25.00
C SER A 782 2.58 18.92 25.31
N GLY A 783 3.45 18.51 24.38
CA GLY A 783 4.25 17.28 24.47
C GLY A 783 5.64 17.40 23.87
N ALA A 784 6.36 16.27 23.81
CA ALA A 784 7.53 16.16 22.93
C ALA A 784 7.04 16.10 21.47
N PRO A 785 7.76 16.71 20.52
CA PRO A 785 7.36 16.65 19.12
C PRO A 785 7.47 15.22 18.57
N LEU A 786 6.45 14.82 17.81
CA LEU A 786 6.42 13.55 17.07
C LEU A 786 7.44 13.58 15.91
N ALA A 787 7.53 14.72 15.25
CA ALA A 787 8.50 14.99 14.20
C ALA A 787 8.81 16.50 14.12
N THR A 788 10.00 16.84 13.63
CA THR A 788 10.42 18.21 13.35
C THR A 788 11.15 18.22 12.02
N SER A 789 10.79 19.16 11.15
CA SER A 789 11.38 19.30 9.81
C SER A 789 12.82 19.83 9.84
N THR A 790 13.61 19.48 8.83
CA THR A 790 14.88 20.15 8.48
C THR A 790 14.78 20.78 7.11
N ALA A 791 15.26 22.01 6.98
CA ALA A 791 15.21 22.78 5.74
C ALA A 791 15.95 22.10 4.57
N VAL A 792 15.28 21.94 3.44
CA VAL A 792 15.85 21.57 2.13
C VAL A 792 15.76 22.79 1.21
N SER A 793 16.82 23.08 0.44
CA SER A 793 16.80 24.20 -0.50
C SER A 793 16.23 23.75 -1.85
N LEU A 794 15.20 24.45 -2.33
CA LEU A 794 14.60 24.23 -3.65
C LEU A 794 15.24 25.14 -4.74
N GLY A 795 16.33 25.84 -4.41
CA GLY A 795 16.90 26.86 -5.29
C GLY A 795 16.18 28.22 -5.16
N GLY A 796 16.63 29.24 -5.91
CA GLY A 796 16.01 30.57 -5.94
C GLY A 796 15.99 31.41 -4.66
N GLY A 797 16.32 30.84 -3.48
CA GLY A 797 15.99 31.42 -2.17
C GLY A 797 14.69 30.85 -1.56
N VAL A 798 14.12 29.82 -2.20
CA VAL A 798 13.02 29.01 -1.72
C VAL A 798 13.55 27.84 -0.90
N TRP A 799 12.83 27.49 0.15
CA TRP A 799 13.13 26.38 1.04
C TRP A 799 11.86 25.58 1.34
N ALA A 800 11.99 24.27 1.42
CA ALA A 800 10.96 23.35 1.89
C ALA A 800 11.32 22.81 3.27
N HIS A 801 10.31 22.64 4.10
CA HIS A 801 10.37 21.90 5.35
C HIS A 801 9.39 20.75 5.26
N GLN A 802 9.88 19.51 5.28
CA GLN A 802 9.04 18.33 5.20
C GLN A 802 9.02 17.57 6.52
N ILE A 803 7.85 17.06 6.89
CA ILE A 803 7.63 16.01 7.88
C ILE A 803 6.80 14.93 7.18
N VAL A 804 7.31 13.71 7.13
CA VAL A 804 6.49 12.52 6.85
C VAL A 804 6.28 11.80 8.18
N TYR A 805 5.04 11.49 8.53
CA TYR A 805 4.70 10.86 9.80
C TYR A 805 3.51 9.91 9.66
N VAL A 806 3.58 8.72 10.25
CA VAL A 806 2.49 7.73 10.19
C VAL A 806 1.36 8.14 11.14
N THR A 807 0.15 8.27 10.61
CA THR A 807 -1.05 8.63 11.36
C THR A 807 -1.95 7.44 11.64
N ASN A 808 -2.73 7.53 12.72
CA ASN A 808 -3.70 6.53 13.14
C ASN A 808 -5.12 7.10 12.98
N ALA A 809 -6.03 6.31 12.41
CA ALA A 809 -7.44 6.66 12.28
C ALA A 809 -8.06 7.18 13.59
N GLY A 810 -8.85 8.25 13.49
CA GLY A 810 -9.57 8.90 14.58
C GLY A 810 -8.73 9.84 15.47
N VAL A 811 -7.42 9.96 15.24
CA VAL A 811 -6.52 10.80 16.06
C VAL A 811 -6.47 12.23 15.54
N THR A 812 -6.38 13.19 16.48
CA THR A 812 -6.18 14.60 16.16
C THR A 812 -4.72 15.02 16.37
N TYR A 813 -3.99 15.25 15.28
CA TYR A 813 -2.62 15.75 15.32
C TYR A 813 -2.62 17.27 15.41
N THR A 814 -1.56 17.86 16.00
CA THR A 814 -1.40 19.31 16.04
C THR A 814 -0.05 19.71 15.44
N ILE A 815 -0.06 20.58 14.44
CA ILE A 815 1.10 21.16 13.79
C ILE A 815 1.41 22.50 14.46
N ALA A 816 2.65 22.74 14.86
CA ALA A 816 3.19 24.09 15.05
C ALA A 816 3.94 24.51 13.79
N VAL A 817 3.63 25.71 13.28
CA VAL A 817 4.41 26.37 12.24
C VAL A 817 4.96 27.67 12.84
N GLU A 818 6.28 27.78 12.89
CA GLU A 818 7.00 28.94 13.44
C GLU A 818 7.83 29.59 12.35
N GLY A 819 7.70 30.89 12.13
CA GLY A 819 8.53 31.61 11.18
C GLY A 819 8.45 33.13 11.34
N THR A 820 9.14 33.91 10.49
CA THR A 820 9.04 35.38 10.56
C THR A 820 8.99 36.05 9.19
N ASN A 821 7.90 36.78 8.90
CA ASN A 821 7.75 37.64 7.72
C ASN A 821 7.95 36.93 6.35
N ALA A 822 7.58 35.65 6.26
CA ALA A 822 7.50 34.92 5.01
C ALA A 822 6.05 34.53 4.72
N ASP A 823 5.70 34.49 3.44
CA ASP A 823 4.51 33.80 2.97
C ASP A 823 4.88 32.30 2.82
N VAL A 824 4.04 31.43 3.36
CA VAL A 824 4.25 29.99 3.48
C VAL A 824 3.08 29.25 2.85
N THR A 825 3.37 28.36 1.91
CA THR A 825 2.41 27.38 1.40
C THR A 825 2.56 26.10 2.22
N LEU A 826 1.47 25.53 2.74
CA LEU A 826 1.46 24.29 3.50
C LEU A 826 0.70 23.21 2.73
N ASN A 827 1.42 22.21 2.23
CA ASN A 827 0.91 21.00 1.59
C ASN A 827 0.76 19.89 2.65
N MET A 828 -0.27 19.07 2.54
CA MET A 828 -0.72 18.15 3.59
C MET A 828 -1.33 16.86 3.00
N GLY A 829 -0.53 15.83 2.79
CA GLY A 829 -1.03 14.49 2.43
C GLY A 829 -1.76 13.81 3.58
N ASN A 830 -3.00 13.34 3.39
CA ASN A 830 -3.61 12.18 4.07
C ASN A 830 -4.91 11.78 3.35
N GLY A 831 -5.23 10.49 3.27
CA GLY A 831 -6.55 10.02 2.82
C GLY A 831 -7.70 10.56 3.68
N THR A 832 -8.57 11.37 3.09
CA THR A 832 -9.88 11.84 3.55
C THR A 832 -9.94 12.70 4.84
N GLY A 833 -10.26 13.99 4.66
CA GLY A 833 -11.07 14.77 5.62
C GLY A 833 -10.36 15.64 6.66
N ALA A 834 -9.46 16.54 6.26
CA ALA A 834 -8.84 17.50 7.18
C ALA A 834 -9.79 18.67 7.58
N ALA A 835 -10.08 18.80 8.89
CA ALA A 835 -10.79 19.95 9.48
C ALA A 835 -9.84 20.81 10.32
N PHE A 836 -9.72 22.10 9.99
CA PHE A 836 -8.73 23.02 10.55
C PHE A 836 -9.25 23.81 11.75
N PHE A 837 -8.47 23.82 12.84
CA PHE A 837 -8.74 24.62 14.04
C PHE A 837 -7.53 25.49 14.39
N GLY A 838 -7.69 26.81 14.36
CA GLY A 838 -6.69 27.76 14.87
C GLY A 838 -6.87 27.98 16.38
N THR A 839 -5.78 28.07 17.13
CA THR A 839 -5.83 28.18 18.60
C THR A 839 -5.13 29.42 19.18
N GLY A 840 -5.64 30.60 18.83
CA GLY A 840 -5.51 31.82 19.63
C GLY A 840 -4.73 32.99 19.00
N GLY A 841 -5.44 34.09 18.75
CA GLY A 841 -4.91 35.37 18.26
C GLY A 841 -6.07 36.36 18.00
N ASP A 842 -5.78 37.65 17.85
CA ASP A 842 -6.70 38.62 17.22
C ASP A 842 -6.46 38.69 15.70
N ASP A 843 -6.87 37.62 15.02
CA ASP A 843 -6.51 37.31 13.65
C ASP A 843 -7.19 38.23 12.61
N THR A 844 -6.41 38.77 11.68
CA THR A 844 -6.87 39.66 10.59
C THR A 844 -6.29 39.22 9.26
N PHE A 845 -7.15 38.83 8.31
CA PHE A 845 -6.75 38.41 6.96
C PHE A 845 -7.42 39.29 5.89
N ASP A 846 -6.69 39.58 4.80
CA ASP A 846 -7.02 40.57 3.78
C ASP A 846 -6.75 39.99 2.37
N PHE A 847 -7.15 40.70 1.30
CA PHE A 847 -6.85 40.48 -0.15
C PHE A 847 -7.91 39.83 -1.07
N VAL A 848 -7.68 39.92 -2.39
CA VAL A 848 -8.70 40.32 -3.39
C VAL A 848 -8.68 39.54 -4.74
N ALA A 849 -9.86 39.00 -5.08
CA ALA A 849 -10.49 38.77 -6.41
C ALA A 849 -9.86 37.86 -7.51
N GLY A 850 -10.63 36.82 -7.85
CA GLY A 850 -10.68 36.08 -9.14
C GLY A 850 -12.06 35.40 -9.25
N ALA A 851 -12.67 35.27 -10.43
CA ALA A 851 -14.13 35.09 -10.53
C ALA A 851 -14.60 33.71 -11.03
N LEU A 852 -15.27 32.93 -10.16
CA LEU A 852 -16.40 32.01 -10.48
C LEU A 852 -17.03 31.31 -9.25
N VAL A 853 -17.14 31.98 -8.08
CA VAL A 853 -17.51 31.29 -6.81
C VAL A 853 -18.52 32.09 -5.95
N HIS A 854 -19.32 31.38 -5.15
CA HIS A 854 -20.24 31.96 -4.15
C HIS A 854 -19.48 32.57 -2.95
N THR A 855 -20.05 33.60 -2.32
CA THR A 855 -19.35 34.40 -1.30
C THR A 855 -20.01 34.43 0.09
N ILE A 856 -19.20 34.25 1.14
CA ILE A 856 -19.54 34.48 2.55
C ILE A 856 -18.55 35.52 3.11
N THR A 857 -18.97 36.43 4.00
CA THR A 857 -18.07 37.47 4.55
C THR A 857 -17.99 37.41 6.09
N PHE A 858 -16.77 37.37 6.64
CA PHE A 858 -16.50 37.40 8.08
C PHE A 858 -15.42 38.44 8.39
N ASN A 859 -15.67 39.36 9.33
CA ASN A 859 -14.79 40.48 9.70
C ASN A 859 -14.15 41.27 8.51
N GLY A 860 -14.80 41.26 7.33
CA GLY A 860 -14.34 41.94 6.12
C GLY A 860 -13.65 41.05 5.08
N GLY A 861 -13.22 39.84 5.45
CA GLY A 861 -12.69 38.84 4.53
C GLY A 861 -13.82 38.10 3.79
N VAL A 862 -13.65 37.85 2.50
CA VAL A 862 -14.64 37.21 1.62
C VAL A 862 -14.17 35.81 1.22
N PHE A 863 -14.91 34.79 1.64
CA PHE A 863 -14.64 33.37 1.36
C PHE A 863 -15.29 32.93 0.06
N LEU A 864 -14.61 32.04 -0.67
CA LEU A 864 -15.06 31.38 -1.89
C LEU A 864 -15.19 29.88 -1.60
N TYR A 865 -16.32 29.25 -1.91
CA TYR A 865 -16.51 27.79 -1.77
C TYR A 865 -17.33 27.19 -2.91
N ASP A 866 -17.03 25.93 -3.27
CA ASP A 866 -17.86 25.11 -4.15
C ASP A 866 -18.95 24.39 -3.31
N PRO A 867 -20.25 24.64 -3.56
CA PRO A 867 -21.34 23.99 -2.84
C PRO A 867 -21.50 22.49 -3.14
N ASN A 868 -20.77 21.92 -4.10
CA ASN A 868 -20.77 20.49 -4.39
C ASN A 868 -19.75 19.70 -3.55
N VAL A 869 -18.76 20.39 -2.96
CA VAL A 869 -17.61 19.75 -2.29
C VAL A 869 -17.66 19.93 -0.77
N VAL A 870 -18.02 21.13 -0.28
CA VAL A 870 -17.99 21.44 1.16
C VAL A 870 -19.37 21.32 1.77
N SER A 871 -19.58 20.31 2.63
CA SER A 871 -20.91 19.99 3.15
C SER A 871 -21.26 20.49 4.55
N ASP A 872 -20.36 21.19 5.24
CA ASP A 872 -20.62 21.92 6.50
C ASP A 872 -19.46 22.88 6.81
N PHE A 873 -19.74 23.97 7.51
CA PHE A 873 -18.73 24.88 8.08
C PHE A 873 -18.97 25.03 9.59
N GLN A 874 -17.91 24.97 10.41
CA GLN A 874 -17.96 25.17 11.86
C GLN A 874 -16.76 26.02 12.29
N PHE A 875 -16.96 26.95 13.24
CA PHE A 875 -15.88 27.73 13.84
C PHE A 875 -16.08 27.82 15.35
N PHE A 876 -15.00 27.88 16.11
CA PHE A 876 -15.03 27.98 17.57
C PHE A 876 -14.05 29.05 18.06
N GLY A 877 -14.57 30.21 18.47
CA GLY A 877 -13.80 31.26 19.12
C GLY A 877 -13.83 31.12 20.65
N PHE A 878 -12.68 31.22 21.32
CA PHE A 878 -12.59 31.22 22.79
C PHE A 878 -12.36 32.64 23.36
N GLY A 879 -13.31 33.54 23.07
CA GLY A 879 -13.40 34.87 23.67
C GLY A 879 -12.84 36.00 22.81
N GLY A 880 -13.73 36.88 22.37
CA GLY A 880 -13.45 38.01 21.48
C GLY A 880 -14.73 38.82 21.21
N HIS A 881 -14.66 39.79 20.30
CA HIS A 881 -15.84 40.50 19.77
C HIS A 881 -16.00 40.09 18.30
N ASP A 882 -16.85 39.09 18.03
CA ASP A 882 -16.97 38.48 16.71
C ASP A 882 -18.25 38.94 15.97
N THR A 883 -18.18 39.14 14.64
CA THR A 883 -19.29 39.73 13.85
C THR A 883 -19.51 39.01 12.51
N VAL A 884 -20.78 38.73 12.17
CA VAL A 884 -21.20 38.06 10.91
C VAL A 884 -22.21 38.92 10.15
N THR A 885 -22.04 39.05 8.82
CA THR A 885 -22.97 39.78 7.94
C THR A 885 -23.22 39.02 6.64
N VAL A 886 -24.49 38.90 6.24
CA VAL A 886 -24.92 38.24 4.99
C VAL A 886 -25.66 39.25 4.10
N THR A 887 -25.40 39.24 2.80
CA THR A 887 -26.02 40.16 1.82
C THR A 887 -26.48 39.42 0.55
N GLY A 888 -27.78 39.55 0.24
CA GLY A 888 -28.40 39.02 -0.99
C GLY A 888 -28.36 40.00 -2.17
N LEU A 889 -28.69 39.52 -3.37
CA LEU A 889 -28.67 40.31 -4.61
C LEU A 889 -30.02 40.32 -5.34
N ASN A 890 -30.81 41.36 -5.03
CA ASN A 890 -31.86 41.92 -5.90
C ASN A 890 -33.11 41.06 -6.22
N THR A 891 -33.41 40.02 -5.46
CA THR A 891 -34.75 39.39 -5.47
C THR A 891 -35.40 39.41 -4.09
N ALA A 892 -36.68 39.03 -4.02
CA ALA A 892 -37.42 38.99 -2.76
C ALA A 892 -37.03 37.73 -1.98
N GLU A 893 -36.11 37.89 -1.02
CA GLU A 893 -35.62 36.83 -0.14
C GLU A 893 -36.29 36.95 1.24
N THR A 894 -36.62 35.83 1.88
CA THR A 894 -37.33 35.80 3.18
C THR A 894 -36.63 34.81 4.11
N ALA A 895 -36.35 35.23 5.35
CA ALA A 895 -35.70 34.42 6.37
C ALA A 895 -36.41 34.58 7.71
N ASP A 896 -36.81 33.47 8.33
CA ASP A 896 -37.47 33.41 9.65
C ASP A 896 -36.60 32.58 10.60
N VAL A 897 -36.47 33.01 11.87
CA VAL A 897 -35.48 32.48 12.84
C VAL A 897 -36.11 32.29 14.23
N TYR A 898 -36.06 31.07 14.79
CA TYR A 898 -36.52 30.77 16.17
C TYR A 898 -35.65 29.70 16.87
N PRO A 899 -35.21 29.93 18.14
CA PRO A 899 -34.25 29.04 18.83
C PRO A 899 -34.87 28.22 19.98
N THR A 900 -34.18 27.15 20.41
CA THR A 900 -34.18 26.70 21.84
C THR A 900 -32.92 25.91 22.21
N ARG A 901 -32.54 24.95 21.36
CA ARG A 901 -31.30 24.15 21.36
C ARG A 901 -31.30 23.36 20.05
N GLY A 902 -30.22 23.40 19.26
CA GLY A 902 -30.21 22.88 17.88
C GLY A 902 -30.81 23.89 16.88
N ILE A 903 -30.28 24.12 15.68
CA ILE A 903 -29.78 23.25 14.59
C ILE A 903 -30.87 23.03 13.50
N VAL A 904 -30.92 23.99 12.54
CA VAL A 904 -31.13 23.99 11.05
C VAL A 904 -31.82 22.77 10.33
N VAL A 905 -32.28 22.76 9.06
CA VAL A 905 -32.03 23.57 7.83
C VAL A 905 -33.26 23.58 6.87
N GLY A 906 -33.16 24.28 5.72
CA GLY A 906 -33.60 23.79 4.41
C GLY A 906 -32.67 24.26 3.25
N ASP A 907 -32.22 23.45 2.30
CA ASP A 907 -32.02 21.99 2.35
C ASP A 907 -30.53 21.72 2.64
N ASN A 908 -30.23 21.05 3.76
CA ASN A 908 -28.92 20.50 4.16
C ASN A 908 -27.68 21.44 4.22
N PHE A 909 -27.57 22.33 5.22
CA PHE A 909 -26.28 22.84 5.78
C PHE A 909 -26.42 23.25 7.25
N THR A 910 -25.70 22.58 8.15
CA THR A 910 -26.14 22.36 9.54
C THR A 910 -25.27 23.09 10.57
N VAL A 911 -25.04 24.39 10.35
CA VAL A 911 -24.18 25.21 11.20
C VAL A 911 -24.74 25.38 12.63
N ALA A 912 -23.91 25.07 13.63
CA ALA A 912 -24.18 25.27 15.06
C ALA A 912 -23.22 26.32 15.66
N TRP A 913 -23.75 27.23 16.48
CA TRP A 913 -22.97 28.28 17.15
C TRP A 913 -23.36 28.49 18.61
N ILE A 914 -22.43 29.03 19.40
CA ILE A 914 -22.60 29.54 20.76
C ILE A 914 -22.03 30.97 20.80
N ASP A 915 -22.76 31.86 21.47
CA ASP A 915 -22.41 33.25 21.83
C ASP A 915 -22.06 34.24 20.68
N VAL A 916 -23.06 35.06 20.31
CA VAL A 916 -22.91 36.29 19.49
C VAL A 916 -23.60 37.45 20.24
N GLU A 917 -22.92 38.59 20.40
CA GLU A 917 -23.45 39.73 21.19
C GLU A 917 -24.30 40.75 20.39
N GLU A 918 -24.17 40.86 19.07
CA GLU A 918 -24.95 41.78 18.24
C GLU A 918 -25.29 41.20 16.86
N ALA A 919 -26.47 41.54 16.33
CA ALA A 919 -26.91 41.18 14.98
C ALA A 919 -27.65 42.38 14.35
N GLN A 920 -27.23 42.78 13.15
CA GLN A 920 -27.77 43.93 12.42
C GLN A 920 -28.33 43.50 11.06
N VAL A 921 -29.48 44.06 10.68
CA VAL A 921 -30.14 43.82 9.38
C VAL A 921 -30.28 45.14 8.63
N ASP A 922 -29.46 45.33 7.60
CA ASP A 922 -29.47 46.53 6.75
C ASP A 922 -30.04 46.19 5.36
N GLY A 923 -31.33 46.46 5.16
CA GLY A 923 -32.00 46.28 3.87
C GLY A 923 -31.69 47.43 2.89
N ASN A 924 -31.26 47.09 1.67
CA ASN A 924 -31.02 48.07 0.58
C ASN A 924 -32.25 48.35 -0.30
N GLY A 925 -33.46 48.09 0.21
CA GLY A 925 -34.72 48.52 -0.40
C GLY A 925 -35.82 47.45 -0.41
N GLY A 926 -36.81 47.64 0.45
CA GLY A 926 -37.95 46.76 0.65
C GLY A 926 -38.77 47.27 1.84
N ASP A 927 -39.90 46.62 2.16
CA ASP A 927 -40.53 46.75 3.48
C ASP A 927 -40.02 45.59 4.34
N ASP A 928 -38.82 45.75 4.92
CA ASP A 928 -38.14 44.72 5.69
C ASP A 928 -38.66 44.72 7.15
N VAL A 929 -39.19 43.58 7.61
CA VAL A 929 -39.88 43.48 8.92
C VAL A 929 -39.35 42.30 9.74
N GLY A 930 -38.42 42.58 10.67
CA GLY A 930 -38.04 41.63 11.71
C GLY A 930 -39.09 41.54 12.82
N THR A 931 -39.62 40.34 13.09
CA THR A 931 -40.56 40.11 14.21
C THR A 931 -40.02 39.04 15.14
N PHE A 932 -39.79 39.41 16.39
CA PHE A 932 -39.23 38.54 17.42
C PHE A 932 -40.35 37.90 18.27
N TYR A 933 -40.22 36.60 18.53
CA TYR A 933 -41.09 35.82 19.42
C TYR A 933 -40.22 35.09 20.45
N ASP A 934 -40.78 34.76 21.62
CA ASP A 934 -40.05 34.05 22.67
C ASP A 934 -40.27 32.53 22.59
N SER A 935 -39.68 31.77 23.51
CA SER A 935 -39.73 30.29 23.50
C SER A 935 -41.14 29.70 23.73
N ALA A 936 -42.16 30.53 24.00
CA ALA A 936 -43.55 30.14 24.06
C ALA A 936 -44.39 30.49 22.81
N GLY A 937 -43.80 31.21 21.84
CA GLY A 937 -44.46 31.79 20.65
C GLY A 937 -44.83 33.26 20.83
#